data_AF-A0A6A4YUV5-F1
#
_entry.id   AF-A0A6A4YUV5-F1
#
_cell.length_a   1.000
_cell.length_b   1.000
_cell.length_c   1.000
_cell.angle_alpha   90.00
_cell.angle_beta   90.00
_cell.angle_gamma   90.00
#
_symmetry.space_group_name_H-M   'P 1'
#
loop_
_entity.id
_entity.type
_entity.pdbx_description
1 polymer ?
#
loop_
_entity_poly.entity_id
_entity_poly.type
_entity_poly.pdbx_seq_one_letter_code
_entity_poly.pdbx_strand_id
1 'polypeptide(L)'
;MTVLLLQHLQAKAASPSTHLCILDALSGCGIRAIRYALEVPRVACVVANDVDADAVASIEANVLHNHVIHVVQTSHMDAVDCMWKAARTTKFDVIDLDPFGACASLLASAIATVSSGGLICATDTDMHTLLGKTSHAHATCHAQYGAVPVTAAYGKELAIRIILGAAASLAAAHHRVIEPVLCTAVEFYVRLHFRVHNVPPNAPEPASLAIVHQCIRCAYFRLRPLGHTNANDGSCDNDNGDSVACPVCGSSLQIGGPLWTGPLQDKDAIASIITTETCASTAQPSPATSLLRSIHREFMDSTDDDLVLFISMPKLFRPFKAILKATPSKQTFQTALQTLGYATTTTHLDPMGIKTNANMMVVYSVVVTWLHAHGCANTAPILPSIGPIPMYLRNTNDHHVELEPNVHFAPPVKCTVDHTWQRPDAPSTGSNDVIGQTFHVSAVDALTATLALARPHDCVILHGHRYVLTSPLLVPSHFTLQGRMSSGDDSHPETTLVGQVVVRAASHVTLRHLHVQYPAAPSHIVTPTATDAQPPSKRPARVHPVLITSSSHVQLDRCRVSCARHAAVLACVGIVDGSASITLMRSTIHAGPQAGVCVAVTTHGTARLVRNVLSRGKKGGMLVHSGGRVDLADANVVTRNALAGVDVRGVGSMAVLRGNHVCNGRASGVFVSDDGHVQLDRNVLVGHKRAGIEAYGGGDAVVYIRQGHAEAKNEISGNGIPVLGATRDVMQVGMLMEGMDD
;
A
#
# COMPACT_ATOMS: atom_id res chain seq x y z
N MET A 1 14.32 20.33 -0.30
CA MET A 1 13.32 21.18 0.40
C MET A 1 13.97 21.93 1.55
N THR A 2 14.60 21.26 2.53
CA THR A 2 15.24 21.95 3.67
C THR A 2 16.23 23.03 3.24
N VAL A 3 17.14 22.73 2.31
CA VAL A 3 18.09 23.73 1.76
C VAL A 3 17.37 24.96 1.18
N LEU A 4 16.36 24.75 0.33
CA LEU A 4 15.57 25.85 -0.27
C LEU A 4 14.88 26.70 0.80
N LEU A 5 14.34 26.04 1.83
CA LEU A 5 13.72 26.74 2.95
C LEU A 5 14.76 27.57 3.72
N LEU A 6 15.91 27.00 4.06
CA LEU A 6 16.97 27.71 4.78
C LEU A 6 17.54 28.88 3.98
N GLN A 7 17.73 28.73 2.67
CA GLN A 7 18.12 29.82 1.77
C GLN A 7 17.12 30.98 1.83
N HIS A 8 15.82 30.68 1.78
CA HIS A 8 14.77 31.69 1.89
C HIS A 8 14.74 32.36 3.27
N LEU A 9 14.81 31.59 4.36
CA LEU A 9 14.82 32.14 5.72
C LEU A 9 16.01 33.07 5.94
N GLN A 10 17.18 32.70 5.41
CA GLN A 10 18.34 33.57 5.41
C GLN A 10 18.09 34.84 4.60
N ALA A 11 17.59 34.75 3.36
CA ALA A 11 17.30 35.93 2.55
C ALA A 11 16.37 36.94 3.24
N LYS A 12 15.43 36.47 4.08
CA LYS A 12 14.46 37.30 4.83
C LYS A 12 14.99 37.83 6.17
N ALA A 13 16.14 37.35 6.67
CA ALA A 13 16.67 37.76 7.97
C ALA A 13 16.96 39.27 8.01
N ALA A 14 16.43 39.96 9.04
CA ALA A 14 16.46 41.42 9.14
C ALA A 14 17.87 42.02 9.29
N SER A 15 18.84 41.24 9.78
CA SER A 15 20.25 41.63 9.82
C SER A 15 21.08 40.80 8.82
N PRO A 16 21.85 41.44 7.92
CA PRO A 16 22.77 40.75 7.03
C PRO A 16 23.94 40.07 7.75
N SER A 17 24.12 40.28 9.06
CA SER A 17 25.18 39.67 9.89
C SER A 17 24.74 38.39 10.62
N THR A 18 23.52 37.90 10.41
CA THR A 18 22.99 36.74 11.17
C THR A 18 23.47 35.44 10.53
N HIS A 19 24.47 34.81 11.13
CA HIS A 19 24.98 33.51 10.68
C HIS A 19 24.25 32.35 11.37
N LEU A 20 23.90 31.31 10.62
CA LEU A 20 23.25 30.12 11.20
C LEU A 20 24.25 29.17 11.85
N CYS A 21 23.90 28.68 13.03
CA CYS A 21 24.48 27.46 13.60
C CYS A 21 23.50 26.29 13.40
N ILE A 22 23.92 25.25 12.69
CA ILE A 22 23.07 24.13 12.28
C ILE A 22 23.57 22.83 12.89
N LEU A 23 22.67 21.99 13.39
CA LEU A 23 22.94 20.61 13.78
C LEU A 23 22.31 19.65 12.77
N ASP A 24 23.13 18.79 12.19
CA ASP A 24 22.72 17.56 11.51
C ASP A 24 22.90 16.41 12.50
N ALA A 25 21.83 16.04 13.20
CA ALA A 25 21.93 15.25 14.43
C ALA A 25 22.24 13.77 14.22
N LEU A 26 21.81 13.22 13.07
CA LEU A 26 22.06 11.84 12.62
C LEU A 26 22.56 11.91 11.17
N SER A 27 23.84 12.25 11.04
CA SER A 27 24.41 12.75 9.78
C SER A 27 24.75 11.64 8.78
N GLY A 28 24.90 10.40 9.22
CA GLY A 28 25.29 9.26 8.38
C GLY A 28 26.61 9.55 7.67
N CYS A 29 26.58 9.72 6.35
CA CYS A 29 27.77 10.07 5.57
C CYS A 29 28.11 11.57 5.54
N GLY A 30 27.33 12.45 6.19
CA GLY A 30 27.60 13.90 6.22
C GLY A 30 26.93 14.70 5.11
N ILE A 31 26.14 14.07 4.23
CA ILE A 31 25.66 14.72 3.00
C ILE A 31 24.76 15.93 3.28
N ARG A 32 23.91 15.89 4.32
CA ARG A 32 23.05 17.04 4.66
C ARG A 32 23.90 18.19 5.19
N ALA A 33 24.78 17.91 6.15
CA ALA A 33 25.69 18.91 6.70
C ALA A 33 26.56 19.60 5.63
N ILE A 34 27.14 18.82 4.71
CA ILE A 34 27.96 19.34 3.59
C ILE A 34 27.11 20.22 2.67
N ARG A 35 25.89 19.78 2.33
CA ARG A 35 24.99 20.59 1.51
C ARG A 35 24.55 21.87 2.21
N TYR A 36 24.36 21.85 3.53
CA TYR A 36 24.09 23.08 4.29
C TYR A 36 25.27 24.05 4.20
N ALA A 37 26.50 23.57 4.34
CA ALA A 37 27.69 24.41 4.21
C ALA A 37 27.89 24.97 2.79
N LEU A 38 27.59 24.20 1.74
CA LEU A 38 27.82 24.60 0.34
C LEU A 38 26.68 25.43 -0.26
N GLU A 39 25.44 25.06 0.05
CA GLU A 39 24.26 25.59 -0.67
C GLU A 39 23.52 26.66 0.14
N VAL A 40 23.65 26.70 1.47
CA VAL A 40 22.95 27.71 2.31
C VAL A 40 23.88 28.90 2.55
N PRO A 41 23.48 30.13 2.22
CA PRO A 41 24.30 31.31 2.47
C PRO A 41 24.40 31.61 3.97
N ARG A 42 25.53 32.18 4.39
CA ARG A 42 25.77 32.69 5.76
C ARG A 42 25.57 31.64 6.86
N VAL A 43 26.12 30.45 6.66
CA VAL A 43 26.24 29.45 7.73
C VAL A 43 27.55 29.70 8.49
N ALA A 44 27.49 29.87 9.80
CA ALA A 44 28.69 30.02 10.64
C ALA A 44 29.30 28.66 10.95
N CYS A 45 28.47 27.69 11.30
CA CYS A 45 28.89 26.37 11.71
C CYS A 45 27.80 25.35 11.39
N VAL A 46 28.21 24.18 10.91
CA VAL A 46 27.36 22.99 10.87
C VAL A 46 28.02 21.90 11.71
N VAL A 47 27.33 21.41 12.73
CA VAL A 47 27.77 20.22 13.47
C VAL A 47 27.17 18.99 12.79
N ALA A 48 28.01 18.14 12.24
CA ALA A 48 27.66 16.85 11.67
C ALA A 48 27.91 15.78 12.74
N ASN A 49 26.82 15.29 13.36
CA ASN A 49 26.88 14.36 14.47
C ASN A 49 26.42 12.96 14.04
N ASP A 50 27.14 11.92 14.51
CA ASP A 50 26.64 10.55 14.46
C ASP A 50 27.13 9.76 15.69
N VAL A 51 26.40 8.70 16.03
CA VAL A 51 26.74 7.77 17.12
C VAL A 51 27.65 6.64 16.63
N ASP A 52 27.63 6.34 15.33
CA ASP A 52 28.49 5.34 14.72
C ASP A 52 29.87 5.94 14.35
N ALA A 53 30.94 5.36 14.87
CA ALA A 53 32.30 5.80 14.60
C ALA A 53 32.69 5.68 13.11
N ASP A 54 32.18 4.67 12.39
CA ASP A 54 32.42 4.49 10.96
C ASP A 54 31.72 5.58 10.13
N ALA A 55 30.52 5.98 10.56
CA ALA A 55 29.80 7.11 10.00
C ALA A 55 30.60 8.41 10.23
N VAL A 56 31.11 8.64 11.44
CA VAL A 56 31.95 9.82 11.75
C VAL A 56 33.21 9.86 10.87
N ALA A 57 33.92 8.74 10.72
CA ALA A 57 35.08 8.67 9.82
C ALA A 57 34.69 9.00 8.36
N SER A 58 33.51 8.55 7.92
CA SER A 58 32.96 8.88 6.59
C SER A 58 32.63 10.38 6.46
N ILE A 59 32.08 11.00 7.50
CA ILE A 59 31.80 12.44 7.54
C ILE A 59 33.11 13.21 7.38
N GLU A 60 34.15 12.87 8.16
CA GLU A 60 35.46 13.55 8.10
C GLU A 60 36.08 13.48 6.70
N ALA A 61 36.07 12.29 6.08
CA ALA A 61 36.55 12.09 4.72
C ALA A 61 35.76 12.94 3.70
N ASN A 62 34.43 12.97 3.83
CA ASN A 62 33.58 13.72 2.91
C ASN A 62 33.68 15.24 3.11
N VAL A 63 33.82 15.71 4.35
CA VAL A 63 34.04 17.13 4.68
C VAL A 63 35.36 17.61 4.08
N LEU A 64 36.42 16.80 4.19
CA LEU A 64 37.71 17.09 3.57
C LEU A 64 37.60 17.11 2.04
N HIS A 65 36.93 16.11 1.45
CA HIS A 65 36.74 15.99 0.00
C HIS A 65 35.99 17.19 -0.59
N ASN A 66 35.00 17.73 0.13
CA ASN A 66 34.19 18.86 -0.31
C ASN A 66 34.75 20.23 0.13
N HIS A 67 35.92 20.26 0.78
CA HIS A 67 36.60 21.47 1.23
C HIS A 67 35.80 22.37 2.19
N VAL A 68 34.92 21.76 3.01
CA VAL A 68 34.04 22.47 3.95
C VAL A 68 34.46 22.37 5.42
N ILE A 69 35.70 21.94 5.69
CA ILE A 69 36.25 21.77 7.06
C ILE A 69 36.23 23.05 7.91
N HIS A 70 36.20 24.22 7.27
CA HIS A 70 36.14 25.52 7.94
C HIS A 70 34.73 25.88 8.43
N VAL A 71 33.70 25.15 8.00
CA VAL A 71 32.29 25.36 8.39
C VAL A 71 31.72 24.14 9.10
N VAL A 72 32.02 22.93 8.61
CA VAL A 72 31.47 21.68 9.13
C VAL A 72 32.40 21.10 10.19
N GLN A 73 31.86 20.90 11.39
CA GLN A 73 32.53 20.26 12.52
C GLN A 73 31.95 18.87 12.74
N THR A 74 32.79 17.86 12.86
CA THR A 74 32.38 16.49 13.14
C THR A 74 32.20 16.26 14.64
N SER A 75 31.21 15.44 15.01
CA SER A 75 30.93 15.08 16.39
C SER A 75 30.56 13.60 16.48
N HIS A 76 31.17 12.89 17.43
CA HIS A 76 30.87 11.50 17.76
C HIS A 76 30.16 11.45 19.12
N MET A 77 28.83 11.57 19.11
CA MET A 77 28.00 11.59 20.30
C MET A 77 26.60 11.04 20.00
N ASP A 78 25.89 10.58 21.03
CA ASP A 78 24.45 10.43 20.92
C ASP A 78 23.80 11.79 20.57
N ALA A 79 22.78 11.76 19.71
CA ALA A 79 22.12 12.97 19.22
C ALA A 79 21.52 13.82 20.36
N VAL A 80 20.96 13.18 21.39
CA VAL A 80 20.40 13.86 22.56
C VAL A 80 21.50 14.55 23.35
N ASP A 81 22.61 13.86 23.60
CA ASP A 81 23.75 14.43 24.31
C ASP A 81 24.37 15.60 23.54
N CYS A 82 24.46 15.49 22.21
CA CYS A 82 24.95 16.56 21.33
C CYS A 82 24.09 17.83 21.46
N MET A 83 22.76 17.68 21.40
CA MET A 83 21.80 18.78 21.58
C MET A 83 21.94 19.45 22.96
N TRP A 84 22.01 18.66 24.05
CA TRP A 84 22.11 19.20 25.41
C TRP A 84 23.48 19.81 25.72
N LYS A 85 24.56 19.29 25.13
CA LYS A 85 25.90 19.89 25.23
C LYS A 85 25.90 21.28 24.61
N ALA A 86 25.37 21.43 23.41
CA ALA A 86 25.26 22.73 22.72
C ALA A 86 24.34 23.71 23.48
N ALA A 87 23.28 23.21 24.12
CA ALA A 87 22.37 24.05 24.91
C ALA A 87 23.05 24.80 26.08
N ARG A 88 24.21 24.32 26.55
CA ARG A 88 25.01 24.95 27.61
C ARG A 88 26.04 25.95 27.09
N THR A 89 26.35 25.93 25.80
CA THR A 89 27.38 26.78 25.19
C THR A 89 26.74 27.73 24.18
N THR A 90 26.43 27.22 23.00
CA THR A 90 25.83 27.97 21.89
C THR A 90 24.71 27.13 21.30
N LYS A 91 23.47 27.61 21.42
CA LYS A 91 22.29 26.91 20.89
C LYS A 91 22.33 26.89 19.36
N PHE A 92 21.76 25.82 18.79
CA PHE A 92 21.55 25.72 17.35
C PHE A 92 20.32 26.53 16.92
N ASP A 93 20.44 27.20 15.78
CA ASP A 93 19.34 27.89 15.10
C ASP A 93 18.51 26.93 14.26
N VAL A 94 19.13 25.85 13.81
CA VAL A 94 18.48 24.79 13.04
C VAL A 94 18.91 23.43 13.58
N ILE A 95 17.94 22.57 13.87
CA ILE A 95 18.19 21.17 14.24
C ILE A 95 17.49 20.29 13.20
N ASP A 96 18.26 19.49 12.45
CA ASP A 96 17.74 18.48 11.52
C ASP A 96 17.79 17.08 12.15
N LEU A 97 16.63 16.45 12.25
CA LEU A 97 16.40 15.11 12.78
C LEU A 97 16.01 14.19 11.61
N ASP A 98 16.88 13.24 11.28
CA ASP A 98 16.65 12.27 10.20
C ASP A 98 16.93 10.82 10.64
N PRO A 99 16.21 10.29 11.65
CA PRO A 99 16.45 8.95 12.13
C PRO A 99 15.92 7.86 11.17
N PHE A 100 16.47 6.65 11.31
CA PHE A 100 15.82 5.45 10.77
C PHE A 100 14.58 5.11 11.63
N GLY A 101 13.39 5.28 11.05
CA GLY A 101 12.12 5.03 11.73
C GLY A 101 11.47 6.32 12.25
N ALA A 102 11.07 6.30 13.52
CA ALA A 102 10.32 7.36 14.16
C ALA A 102 11.22 8.46 14.74
N CYS A 103 10.77 9.73 14.70
CA CYS A 103 11.50 10.86 15.30
C CYS A 103 11.05 11.22 16.73
N ALA A 104 10.01 10.56 17.26
CA ALA A 104 9.42 10.79 18.58
C ALA A 104 10.44 11.01 19.71
N SER A 105 11.42 10.11 19.84
CA SER A 105 12.40 10.13 20.93
C SER A 105 13.31 11.36 20.93
N LEU A 106 13.48 12.01 19.78
CA LEU A 106 14.38 13.15 19.58
C LEU A 106 13.65 14.50 19.71
N LEU A 107 12.33 14.51 19.53
CA LEU A 107 11.53 15.75 19.50
C LEU A 107 11.64 16.53 20.80
N ALA A 108 11.56 15.87 21.97
CA ALA A 108 11.59 16.54 23.26
C ALA A 108 12.90 17.33 23.46
N SER A 109 14.04 16.69 23.21
CA SER A 109 15.36 17.33 23.33
C SER A 109 15.55 18.44 22.30
N ALA A 110 15.14 18.23 21.04
CA ALA A 110 15.25 19.25 20.01
C ALA A 110 14.41 20.50 20.34
N ILE A 111 13.16 20.30 20.77
CA ILE A 111 12.24 21.37 21.18
C ILE A 111 12.74 22.09 22.44
N ALA A 112 13.39 21.41 23.37
CA ALA A 112 13.94 22.06 24.57
C ALA A 112 15.19 22.91 24.26
N THR A 113 16.03 22.47 23.31
CA THR A 113 17.39 22.99 23.13
C THR A 113 17.56 23.98 21.98
N VAL A 114 16.70 23.94 20.95
CA VAL A 114 16.76 24.87 19.80
C VAL A 114 16.62 26.33 20.24
N SER A 115 17.31 27.26 19.58
CA SER A 115 17.20 28.70 19.86
C SER A 115 15.75 29.20 19.71
N SER A 116 15.40 30.31 20.36
CA SER A 116 14.05 30.87 20.24
C SER A 116 13.86 31.46 18.84
N GLY A 117 12.83 31.00 18.13
CA GLY A 117 12.63 31.28 16.71
C GLY A 117 13.44 30.38 15.77
N GLY A 118 14.22 29.43 16.32
CA GLY A 118 14.96 28.44 15.55
C GLY A 118 14.05 27.39 14.91
N LEU A 119 14.56 26.72 13.89
CA LEU A 119 13.84 25.78 13.03
C LEU A 119 14.19 24.33 13.38
N ILE A 120 13.17 23.51 13.63
CA ILE A 120 13.34 22.05 13.70
C ILE A 120 12.89 21.46 12.37
N CYS A 121 13.74 20.63 11.80
CA CYS A 121 13.44 19.86 10.61
C CYS A 121 13.39 18.38 10.99
N ALA A 122 12.23 17.73 10.92
CA ALA A 122 12.07 16.35 11.36
C ALA A 122 11.60 15.45 10.22
N THR A 123 12.24 14.29 10.06
CA THR A 123 11.77 13.20 9.20
C THR A 123 11.22 12.06 10.05
N ASP A 124 10.10 11.48 9.63
CA ASP A 124 9.61 10.21 10.14
C ASP A 124 9.38 9.24 8.98
N THR A 125 9.94 8.04 9.06
CA THR A 125 9.83 6.99 8.02
C THR A 125 8.92 5.83 8.44
N ASP A 126 8.41 5.81 9.67
CA ASP A 126 7.49 4.78 10.18
C ASP A 126 6.02 5.10 9.84
N MET A 127 5.77 5.21 8.53
CA MET A 127 4.41 5.38 8.01
C MET A 127 3.52 4.14 8.23
N HIS A 128 4.07 2.99 8.64
CA HIS A 128 3.24 1.85 9.01
C HIS A 128 2.50 2.14 10.33
N THR A 129 3.24 2.61 11.33
CA THR A 129 2.72 3.01 12.63
C THR A 129 1.75 4.20 12.49
N LEU A 130 2.17 5.27 11.80
CA LEU A 130 1.37 6.50 11.68
C LEU A 130 0.08 6.33 10.86
N LEU A 131 0.00 5.35 9.95
CA LEU A 131 -1.23 5.06 9.20
C LEU A 131 -2.20 4.14 9.93
N GLY A 132 -1.82 3.57 11.09
CA GLY A 132 -2.71 2.80 11.95
C GLY A 132 -3.34 1.58 11.29
N LYS A 133 -2.60 0.86 10.43
CA LYS A 133 -3.11 -0.29 9.65
C LYS A 133 -3.33 -1.55 10.48
N THR A 134 -2.73 -1.63 11.67
CA THR A 134 -2.76 -2.79 12.57
C THR A 134 -3.02 -2.32 13.99
N SER A 135 -3.52 -3.19 14.86
CA SER A 135 -3.71 -2.84 16.28
C SER A 135 -2.38 -2.56 16.98
N HIS A 136 -1.30 -3.22 16.56
CA HIS A 136 0.04 -2.95 17.07
C HIS A 136 0.51 -1.54 16.69
N ALA A 137 0.27 -1.10 15.45
CA ALA A 137 0.54 0.28 15.04
C ALA A 137 -0.19 1.32 15.90
N HIS A 138 -1.38 1.01 16.43
CA HIS A 138 -2.09 1.93 17.33
C HIS A 138 -1.36 2.06 18.66
N ALA A 139 -0.97 0.94 19.26
CA ALA A 139 -0.23 0.91 20.51
C ALA A 139 1.15 1.58 20.37
N THR A 140 1.88 1.28 19.29
CA THR A 140 3.20 1.87 19.01
C THR A 140 3.11 3.37 18.77
N CYS A 141 2.14 3.83 17.98
CA CYS A 141 1.94 5.26 17.75
C CYS A 141 1.57 5.99 19.04
N HIS A 142 0.73 5.37 19.87
CA HIS A 142 0.40 5.92 21.19
C HIS A 142 1.62 6.00 22.10
N ALA A 143 2.45 4.95 22.14
CA ALA A 143 3.67 4.95 22.93
C ALA A 143 4.69 6.00 22.46
N GLN A 144 4.80 6.24 21.16
CA GLN A 144 5.76 7.18 20.57
C GLN A 144 5.27 8.64 20.61
N TYR A 145 4.03 8.88 20.22
CA TYR A 145 3.49 10.22 19.97
C TYR A 145 2.38 10.64 20.94
N GLY A 146 1.96 9.77 21.85
CA GLY A 146 0.81 10.03 22.73
C GLY A 146 -0.52 10.12 21.96
N ALA A 147 -0.58 9.58 20.73
CA ALA A 147 -1.73 9.67 19.85
C ALA A 147 -2.08 8.33 19.19
N VAL A 148 -3.37 8.13 18.90
CA VAL A 148 -3.89 6.94 18.23
C VAL A 148 -4.22 7.29 16.77
N PRO A 149 -3.63 6.60 15.77
CA PRO A 149 -3.93 6.81 14.37
C PRO A 149 -5.26 6.14 13.98
N VAL A 150 -5.92 6.65 12.94
CA VAL A 150 -7.08 6.00 12.32
C VAL A 150 -6.81 5.69 10.86
N THR A 151 -7.31 4.53 10.40
CA THR A 151 -7.23 4.16 8.99
C THR A 151 -8.24 4.98 8.19
N ALA A 152 -7.80 6.08 7.60
CA ALA A 152 -8.63 6.98 6.82
C ALA A 152 -8.01 7.35 5.47
N ALA A 153 -8.81 7.96 4.58
CA ALA A 153 -8.33 8.43 3.28
C ALA A 153 -7.25 9.52 3.44
N TYR A 154 -7.43 10.38 4.44
CA TYR A 154 -6.51 11.44 4.82
C TYR A 154 -5.32 10.98 5.67
N GLY A 155 -5.05 9.67 5.75
CA GLY A 155 -4.05 9.10 6.66
C GLY A 155 -2.66 9.73 6.58
N LYS A 156 -2.22 10.17 5.40
CA LYS A 156 -0.94 10.90 5.24
C LYS A 156 -0.96 12.27 5.93
N GLU A 157 -2.06 12.98 5.84
CA GLU A 157 -2.21 14.27 6.54
C GLU A 157 -2.36 14.05 8.05
N LEU A 158 -3.09 13.01 8.45
CA LEU A 158 -3.21 12.64 9.85
C LEU A 158 -1.83 12.31 10.46
N ALA A 159 -0.97 11.60 9.75
CA ALA A 159 0.40 11.31 10.19
C ALA A 159 1.19 12.59 10.49
N ILE A 160 1.16 13.57 9.58
CA ILE A 160 1.76 14.90 9.77
C ILE A 160 1.20 15.55 11.04
N ARG A 161 -0.12 15.56 11.19
CA ARG A 161 -0.82 16.24 12.29
C ARG A 161 -0.63 15.54 13.64
N ILE A 162 -0.43 14.22 13.67
CA ILE A 162 -0.09 13.46 14.89
C ILE A 162 1.28 13.90 15.39
N ILE A 163 2.29 13.92 14.51
CA ILE A 163 3.66 14.30 14.92
C ILE A 163 3.69 15.76 15.39
N LEU A 164 3.01 16.67 14.67
CA LEU A 164 2.87 18.06 15.09
C LEU A 164 2.09 18.20 16.40
N GLY A 165 1.07 17.36 16.63
CA GLY A 165 0.32 17.37 17.88
C GLY A 165 1.17 16.96 19.08
N ALA A 166 2.01 15.93 18.90
CA ALA A 166 3.02 15.54 19.88
C ALA A 166 4.05 16.65 20.12
N ALA A 167 4.58 17.25 19.05
CA ALA A 167 5.53 18.36 19.13
C ALA A 167 4.92 19.59 19.84
N ALA A 168 3.66 19.93 19.57
CA ALA A 168 2.96 21.04 20.22
C ALA A 168 2.77 20.77 21.73
N SER A 169 2.43 19.53 22.09
CA SER A 169 2.28 19.12 23.49
C SER A 169 3.62 19.20 24.24
N LEU A 170 4.70 18.74 23.61
CA LEU A 170 6.06 18.84 24.14
C LEU A 170 6.52 20.30 24.27
N ALA A 171 6.26 21.14 23.27
CA ALA A 171 6.60 22.57 23.32
C ALA A 171 5.86 23.28 24.45
N ALA A 172 4.55 23.02 24.61
CA ALA A 172 3.76 23.59 25.68
C ALA A 172 4.32 23.22 27.07
N ALA A 173 4.76 21.98 27.27
CA ALA A 173 5.41 21.54 28.50
C ALA A 173 6.73 22.29 28.82
N HIS A 174 7.36 22.88 27.80
CA HIS A 174 8.57 23.70 27.93
C HIS A 174 8.28 25.22 27.91
N HIS A 175 7.02 25.67 28.02
CA HIS A 175 6.62 27.08 27.85
C HIS A 175 7.01 27.65 26.47
N ARG A 176 6.92 26.80 25.44
CA ARG A 176 7.19 27.13 24.04
C ARG A 176 5.99 26.82 23.16
N VAL A 177 5.98 27.40 21.97
CA VAL A 177 4.95 27.21 20.94
C VAL A 177 5.63 26.85 19.63
N ILE A 178 5.02 25.94 18.87
CA ILE A 178 5.47 25.57 17.54
C ILE A 178 4.73 26.38 16.47
N GLU A 179 5.43 26.68 15.39
CA GLU A 179 4.87 27.32 14.19
C GLU A 179 5.27 26.50 12.96
N PRO A 180 4.39 25.63 12.44
CA PRO A 180 4.67 24.85 11.23
C PRO A 180 4.89 25.74 10.01
N VAL A 181 5.96 25.46 9.25
CA VAL A 181 6.38 26.25 8.09
C VAL A 181 6.18 25.49 6.78
N LEU A 182 6.62 24.23 6.73
CA LEU A 182 6.52 23.39 5.54
C LEU A 182 6.43 21.92 5.94
N CYS A 183 5.23 21.34 5.89
CA CYS A 183 4.97 19.96 6.30
C CYS A 183 4.38 19.15 5.14
N THR A 184 4.96 17.99 4.83
CA THR A 184 4.50 17.14 3.72
C THR A 184 4.80 15.67 3.96
N ALA A 185 4.15 14.79 3.20
CA ALA A 185 4.44 13.37 3.18
C ALA A 185 4.71 12.93 1.74
N VAL A 186 5.87 12.31 1.52
CA VAL A 186 6.34 11.86 0.21
C VAL A 186 6.58 10.36 0.25
N GLU A 187 5.84 9.64 -0.58
CA GLU A 187 5.86 8.17 -0.65
C GLU A 187 5.69 7.46 0.71
N PHE A 188 6.79 7.16 1.38
CA PHE A 188 6.87 6.37 2.61
C PHE A 188 7.39 7.15 3.84
N TYR A 189 7.63 8.47 3.72
CA TYR A 189 8.09 9.28 4.84
C TYR A 189 7.30 10.60 4.97
N VAL A 190 7.32 11.15 6.18
CA VAL A 190 6.82 12.48 6.54
C VAL A 190 8.02 13.40 6.75
N ARG A 191 7.92 14.64 6.25
CA ARG A 191 8.90 15.69 6.47
C ARG A 191 8.23 16.93 7.02
N LEU A 192 8.72 17.42 8.15
CA LEU A 192 8.17 18.52 8.91
C LEU A 192 9.24 19.60 9.07
N HIS A 193 8.86 20.85 8.91
CA HIS A 193 9.69 22.00 9.26
C HIS A 193 8.81 22.93 10.10
N PHE A 194 9.19 23.19 11.34
CA PHE A 194 8.45 24.07 12.25
C PHE A 194 9.41 24.89 13.11
N ARG A 195 9.06 26.15 13.34
CA ARG A 195 9.81 27.03 14.25
C ARG A 195 9.35 26.80 15.68
N VAL A 196 10.22 27.11 16.64
CA VAL A 196 9.88 27.01 18.07
C VAL A 196 10.14 28.33 18.76
N HIS A 197 9.09 28.97 19.26
CA HIS A 197 9.15 30.26 19.94
C HIS A 197 8.91 30.10 21.43
N ASN A 198 9.50 30.98 22.24
CA ASN A 198 9.13 31.09 23.65
C ASN A 198 7.77 31.76 23.77
N VAL A 199 6.90 31.25 24.64
CA VAL A 199 5.57 31.82 24.87
C VAL A 199 5.71 33.14 25.63
N PRO A 200 5.10 34.25 25.17
CA PRO A 200 5.04 35.49 25.94
C PRO A 200 4.26 35.29 27.26
N PRO A 201 4.62 35.98 28.35
CA PRO A 201 4.02 35.78 29.68
C PRO A 201 2.49 36.00 29.76
N ASN A 202 1.87 36.63 28.77
CA ASN A 202 0.43 36.93 28.72
C ASN A 202 -0.29 36.26 27.53
N ALA A 203 0.26 35.23 26.89
CA ALA A 203 -0.39 34.58 25.76
C ALA A 203 -1.42 33.54 26.23
N PRO A 204 -2.73 33.73 25.99
CA PRO A 204 -3.70 32.66 26.14
C PRO A 204 -3.83 31.93 24.81
N GLU A 205 -3.52 30.64 24.79
CA GLU A 205 -4.38 29.59 24.21
C GLU A 205 -3.67 28.23 24.30
N PRO A 206 -4.41 27.14 24.59
CA PRO A 206 -3.87 25.79 24.51
C PRO A 206 -3.46 25.47 23.07
N ALA A 207 -2.52 24.54 22.89
CA ALA A 207 -2.15 24.04 21.57
C ALA A 207 -3.41 23.62 20.79
N SER A 208 -3.51 24.04 19.52
CA SER A 208 -4.63 23.73 18.62
C SER A 208 -4.66 22.23 18.29
N LEU A 209 -5.24 21.44 19.21
CA LEU A 209 -5.34 20.00 19.14
C LEU A 209 -6.81 19.58 19.04
N ALA A 210 -7.06 18.50 18.32
CA ALA A 210 -8.37 17.86 18.26
C ALA A 210 -8.23 16.34 18.25
N ILE A 211 -9.33 15.65 18.55
CA ILE A 211 -9.50 14.24 18.20
C ILE A 211 -10.38 14.13 16.96
N VAL A 212 -10.25 13.02 16.24
CA VAL A 212 -11.08 12.69 15.09
C VAL A 212 -11.94 11.48 15.38
N HIS A 213 -13.25 11.58 15.15
CA HIS A 213 -14.15 10.46 15.09
C HIS A 213 -14.26 10.00 13.63
N GLN A 214 -13.75 8.83 13.28
CA GLN A 214 -13.75 8.26 11.93
C GLN A 214 -14.69 7.06 11.86
N CYS A 215 -15.65 7.07 10.94
CA CYS A 215 -16.52 5.92 10.71
C CYS A 215 -15.74 4.73 10.12
N ILE A 216 -15.99 3.52 10.62
CA ILE A 216 -15.35 2.29 10.09
C ILE A 216 -15.90 1.83 8.73
N ARG A 217 -17.07 2.34 8.33
CA ARG A 217 -17.81 1.85 7.14
C ARG A 217 -17.84 2.85 5.99
N CYS A 218 -18.12 4.11 6.28
CA CYS A 218 -18.22 5.18 5.28
C CYS A 218 -17.11 6.21 5.45
N ALA A 219 -17.07 7.23 4.59
CA ALA A 219 -16.07 8.28 4.63
C ALA A 219 -16.35 9.37 5.67
N TYR A 220 -17.42 9.22 6.48
CA TYR A 220 -17.75 10.18 7.53
C TYR A 220 -16.63 10.28 8.57
N PHE A 221 -16.25 11.51 8.87
CA PHE A 221 -15.45 11.86 10.02
C PHE A 221 -15.91 13.19 10.61
N ARG A 222 -15.58 13.44 11.87
CA ARG A 222 -15.73 14.76 12.51
C ARG A 222 -14.56 15.02 13.46
N LEU A 223 -14.17 16.28 13.56
CA LEU A 223 -13.14 16.72 14.50
C LEU A 223 -13.82 17.23 15.77
N ARG A 224 -13.20 16.96 16.93
CA ARG A 224 -13.59 17.52 18.22
C ARG A 224 -12.36 18.22 18.82
N PRO A 225 -12.36 19.56 18.91
CA PRO A 225 -11.30 20.31 19.55
C PRO A 225 -11.07 19.85 21.00
N LEU A 226 -9.82 19.88 21.46
CA LEU A 226 -9.42 19.66 22.83
C LEU A 226 -9.14 20.99 23.51
N GLY A 227 -9.34 21.05 24.83
CA GLY A 227 -8.96 22.20 25.65
C GLY A 227 -9.79 23.47 25.45
N HIS A 228 -10.85 23.43 24.65
CA HIS A 228 -11.78 24.57 24.52
C HIS A 228 -12.70 24.63 25.74
N THR A 229 -12.81 25.82 26.33
CA THR A 229 -13.83 26.13 27.34
C THR A 229 -14.92 26.93 26.66
N ASN A 230 -16.16 26.47 26.72
CA ASN A 230 -17.28 27.26 26.22
C ASN A 230 -17.42 28.50 27.12
N ALA A 231 -17.18 29.68 26.54
CA ALA A 231 -17.19 30.96 27.25
C ALA A 231 -18.51 31.29 27.95
N ASN A 232 -19.60 30.59 27.61
CA ASN A 232 -20.94 30.89 28.12
C ASN A 232 -21.39 30.06 29.32
N ASP A 233 -20.79 28.91 29.64
CA ASP A 233 -21.30 28.04 30.71
C ASP A 233 -20.25 27.43 31.65
N GLY A 234 -18.94 27.63 31.41
CA GLY A 234 -17.90 27.07 32.28
C GLY A 234 -17.88 25.53 32.35
N SER A 235 -18.79 24.84 31.67
CA SER A 235 -18.76 23.40 31.49
C SER A 235 -17.63 23.03 30.54
N CYS A 236 -16.76 22.11 30.96
CA CYS A 236 -15.93 21.39 30.02
C CYS A 236 -16.85 20.64 29.04
N ASP A 237 -16.49 20.59 27.76
CA ASP A 237 -17.22 19.96 26.64
C ASP A 237 -17.44 18.42 26.77
N ASN A 238 -17.43 17.89 27.99
CA ASN A 238 -17.47 16.46 28.28
C ASN A 238 -18.88 15.85 28.22
N ASP A 239 -19.96 16.65 28.14
CA ASP A 239 -21.33 16.17 28.45
C ASP A 239 -22.37 16.20 27.32
N ASN A 240 -22.03 16.56 26.08
CA ASN A 240 -23.03 16.56 24.99
C ASN A 240 -23.06 15.25 24.19
N GLY A 241 -23.61 14.19 24.79
CA GLY A 241 -24.34 13.13 24.07
C GLY A 241 -23.69 12.57 22.80
N ASP A 242 -22.39 12.29 22.83
CA ASP A 242 -21.64 11.87 21.66
C ASP A 242 -22.09 10.48 21.20
N SER A 243 -22.98 10.45 20.20
CA SER A 243 -23.40 9.20 19.57
C SER A 243 -22.18 8.43 19.07
N VAL A 244 -21.95 7.25 19.65
CA VAL A 244 -20.93 6.28 19.21
C VAL A 244 -21.21 5.79 17.78
N ALA A 245 -22.44 5.99 17.29
CA ALA A 245 -22.88 5.64 15.96
C ALA A 245 -22.73 6.81 14.96
N CYS A 246 -22.23 6.47 13.78
CA CYS A 246 -22.12 7.34 12.62
C CYS A 246 -23.50 7.87 12.21
N PRO A 247 -23.70 9.20 12.09
CA PRO A 247 -25.00 9.77 11.72
C PRO A 247 -25.41 9.48 10.27
N VAL A 248 -24.48 9.00 9.44
CA VAL A 248 -24.73 8.68 8.03
C VAL A 248 -25.15 7.23 7.84
N CYS A 249 -24.51 6.28 8.53
CA CYS A 249 -24.69 4.85 8.26
C CYS A 249 -24.89 3.98 9.51
N GLY A 250 -25.02 4.60 10.70
CA GLY A 250 -25.24 3.92 11.98
C GLY A 250 -24.09 3.03 12.48
N SER A 251 -22.97 2.95 11.75
CA SER A 251 -21.81 2.12 12.15
C SER A 251 -20.97 2.79 13.23
N SER A 252 -20.13 2.04 13.93
CA SER A 252 -19.29 2.60 14.98
C SER A 252 -18.28 3.63 14.45
N LEU A 253 -18.00 4.63 15.29
CA LEU A 253 -16.94 5.61 15.10
C LEU A 253 -15.69 5.18 15.88
N GLN A 254 -14.54 5.13 15.20
CA GLN A 254 -13.23 5.02 15.83
C GLN A 254 -12.73 6.40 16.25
N ILE A 255 -12.05 6.48 17.39
CA ILE A 255 -11.42 7.71 17.88
C ILE A 255 -9.94 7.68 17.49
N GLY A 256 -9.45 8.78 16.91
CA GLY A 256 -8.03 9.01 16.66
C GLY A 256 -7.58 10.38 17.13
N GLY A 257 -6.27 10.59 17.19
CA GLY A 257 -5.63 11.79 17.72
C GLY A 257 -5.00 11.58 19.10
N PRO A 258 -4.58 12.65 19.79
CA PRO A 258 -4.72 14.05 19.38
C PRO A 258 -3.95 14.37 18.09
N LEU A 259 -4.51 15.28 17.30
CA LEU A 259 -3.93 15.77 16.06
C LEU A 259 -3.88 17.29 16.06
N TRP A 260 -2.84 17.87 15.47
CA TRP A 260 -2.71 19.30 15.23
C TRP A 260 -3.77 19.80 14.25
N THR A 261 -4.54 20.82 14.62
CA THR A 261 -5.56 21.45 13.77
C THR A 261 -5.11 22.76 13.15
N GLY A 262 -4.02 23.37 13.62
CA GLY A 262 -3.52 24.60 13.04
C GLY A 262 -2.95 24.44 11.61
N PRO A 263 -2.42 25.55 11.05
CA PRO A 263 -1.80 25.56 9.73
C PRO A 263 -0.64 24.57 9.61
N LEU A 264 -0.45 24.03 8.41
CA LEU A 264 0.68 23.14 8.06
C LEU A 264 1.76 23.85 7.24
N GLN A 265 1.43 25.01 6.68
CA GLN A 265 2.23 25.72 5.68
C GLN A 265 2.28 27.21 6.00
N ASP A 266 3.47 27.80 5.93
CA ASP A 266 3.68 29.25 5.87
C ASP A 266 3.51 29.68 4.41
N LYS A 267 2.35 30.26 4.09
CA LYS A 267 1.94 30.61 2.72
C LYS A 267 2.92 31.59 2.08
N ASP A 268 3.34 32.60 2.84
CA ASP A 268 4.25 33.65 2.38
C ASP A 268 5.64 33.09 2.09
N ALA A 269 6.14 32.22 2.98
CA ALA A 269 7.43 31.58 2.76
C ALA A 269 7.44 30.72 1.49
N ILE A 270 6.40 29.90 1.29
CA ILE A 270 6.31 29.02 0.11
C ILE A 270 6.16 29.84 -1.18
N ALA A 271 5.32 30.87 -1.18
CA ALA A 271 5.13 31.76 -2.33
C ALA A 271 6.43 32.49 -2.72
N SER A 272 7.18 32.97 -1.72
CA SER A 272 8.47 33.61 -1.95
C SER A 272 9.51 32.63 -2.50
N ILE A 273 9.62 31.42 -1.95
CA ILE A 273 10.54 30.39 -2.47
C ILE A 273 10.26 30.10 -3.95
N ILE A 274 8.98 29.95 -4.33
CA ILE A 274 8.59 29.67 -5.72
C ILE A 274 8.93 30.84 -6.64
N THR A 275 8.70 32.07 -6.20
CA THR A 275 9.04 33.28 -6.97
C THR A 275 10.55 33.36 -7.22
N THR A 276 11.37 33.19 -6.18
CA THR A 276 12.84 33.23 -6.29
C THR A 276 13.37 32.15 -7.23
N GLU A 277 12.90 30.92 -7.10
CA GLU A 277 13.30 29.80 -7.97
C GLU A 277 12.91 30.01 -9.44
N THR A 278 11.75 30.64 -9.69
CA THR A 278 11.27 30.91 -11.05
C THR A 278 12.08 32.02 -11.72
N CYS A 279 12.54 33.01 -10.96
CA CYS A 279 13.42 34.07 -11.47
C CYS A 279 14.88 33.60 -11.68
N ALA A 280 15.34 32.61 -10.91
CA ALA A 280 16.75 32.17 -10.93
C ALA A 280 17.08 31.14 -12.02
N SER A 281 16.08 30.44 -12.61
CA SER A 281 16.33 29.29 -13.50
C SER A 281 15.48 29.31 -14.79
N THR A 282 16.13 29.17 -15.94
CA THR A 282 15.53 28.83 -17.26
C THR A 282 15.42 27.30 -17.50
N ALA A 283 15.86 26.48 -16.55
CA ALA A 283 15.88 25.01 -16.65
C ALA A 283 14.59 24.35 -16.13
N GLN A 284 14.43 23.06 -16.44
CA GLN A 284 13.32 22.23 -15.97
C GLN A 284 13.25 22.22 -14.43
N PRO A 285 12.04 22.32 -13.83
CA PRO A 285 11.90 22.42 -12.39
C PRO A 285 12.37 21.15 -11.68
N SER A 286 13.15 21.32 -10.61
CA SER A 286 13.55 20.20 -9.77
C SER A 286 12.32 19.50 -9.16
N PRO A 287 12.41 18.20 -8.78
CA PRO A 287 11.33 17.50 -8.09
C PRO A 287 10.86 18.23 -6.82
N ALA A 288 11.77 18.87 -6.09
CA ALA A 288 11.43 19.67 -4.91
C ALA A 288 10.61 20.91 -5.28
N THR A 289 10.99 21.63 -6.33
CA THR A 289 10.25 22.79 -6.84
C THR A 289 8.86 22.39 -7.35
N SER A 290 8.74 21.23 -8.01
CA SER A 290 7.45 20.68 -8.47
C SER A 290 6.50 20.35 -7.31
N LEU A 291 7.05 19.77 -6.23
CA LEU A 291 6.29 19.50 -5.01
C LEU A 291 5.85 20.81 -4.33
N LEU A 292 6.74 21.79 -4.18
CA LEU A 292 6.40 23.11 -3.62
C LEU A 292 5.30 23.80 -4.43
N ARG A 293 5.36 23.76 -5.78
CA ARG A 293 4.28 24.27 -6.64
C ARG A 293 2.95 23.54 -6.45
N SER A 294 3.00 22.26 -6.08
CA SER A 294 1.78 21.47 -5.82
C SER A 294 1.20 21.82 -4.45
N ILE A 295 2.05 22.07 -3.45
CA ILE A 295 1.66 22.58 -2.13
C ILE A 295 1.08 23.99 -2.25
N HIS A 296 1.72 24.88 -3.01
CA HIS A 296 1.26 26.25 -3.25
C HIS A 296 -0.15 26.30 -3.85
N ARG A 297 -0.44 25.41 -4.80
CA ARG A 297 -1.78 25.27 -5.39
C ARG A 297 -2.87 24.86 -4.37
N GLU A 298 -2.52 24.31 -3.20
CA GLU A 298 -3.54 24.01 -2.17
C GLU A 298 -4.16 25.25 -1.55
N PHE A 299 -3.45 26.38 -1.55
CA PHE A 299 -3.87 27.60 -0.85
C PHE A 299 -3.94 28.84 -1.75
N MET A 300 -3.69 28.71 -3.06
CA MET A 300 -4.04 29.75 -4.02
C MET A 300 -5.56 29.94 -4.14
N ASP A 301 -6.32 28.85 -4.00
CA ASP A 301 -7.76 28.82 -4.26
C ASP A 301 -8.60 28.96 -2.97
N SER A 302 -8.01 28.94 -1.77
CA SER A 302 -8.72 29.21 -0.51
C SER A 302 -8.23 30.46 0.20
N THR A 303 -9.19 31.30 0.53
CA THR A 303 -9.06 32.36 1.54
C THR A 303 -9.07 31.82 2.97
N ASP A 304 -9.47 30.56 3.17
CA ASP A 304 -9.53 29.91 4.48
C ASP A 304 -8.19 29.22 4.80
N ASP A 305 -7.63 29.52 5.97
CA ASP A 305 -6.33 29.03 6.43
C ASP A 305 -6.42 27.66 7.15
N ASP A 306 -7.63 27.28 7.59
CA ASP A 306 -7.84 26.21 8.58
C ASP A 306 -8.54 24.96 8.02
N LEU A 307 -8.27 24.59 6.76
CA LEU A 307 -8.82 23.36 6.19
C LEU A 307 -8.07 22.12 6.73
N VAL A 308 -8.70 21.46 7.71
CA VAL A 308 -8.14 20.28 8.40
C VAL A 308 -8.62 18.97 7.76
N LEU A 309 -7.66 18.14 7.35
CA LEU A 309 -7.88 16.87 6.64
C LEU A 309 -8.55 17.07 5.27
N PHE A 310 -8.73 15.97 4.53
CA PHE A 310 -9.33 15.99 3.20
C PHE A 310 -10.25 14.81 2.95
N ILE A 311 -11.15 14.99 2.00
CA ILE A 311 -12.07 13.95 1.52
C ILE A 311 -11.53 13.39 0.21
N SER A 312 -11.41 12.07 0.12
CA SER A 312 -11.00 11.40 -1.12
C SER A 312 -12.23 10.97 -1.91
N MET A 313 -12.42 11.51 -3.12
CA MET A 313 -13.59 11.22 -3.97
C MET A 313 -13.82 9.71 -4.18
N PRO A 314 -12.80 8.88 -4.53
CA PRO A 314 -12.96 7.43 -4.63
C PRO A 314 -13.43 6.75 -3.34
N LYS A 315 -13.05 7.27 -2.17
CA LYS A 315 -13.42 6.71 -0.87
C LYS A 315 -14.81 7.16 -0.44
N LEU A 316 -15.17 8.42 -0.70
CA LEU A 316 -16.50 8.98 -0.45
C LEU A 316 -17.59 8.21 -1.21
N PHE A 317 -17.35 7.93 -2.50
CA PHE A 317 -18.32 7.24 -3.36
C PHE A 317 -18.18 5.71 -3.34
N ARG A 318 -17.21 5.14 -2.61
CA ARG A 318 -17.01 3.69 -2.51
C ARG A 318 -18.27 2.93 -2.07
N PRO A 319 -19.04 3.37 -1.04
CA PRO A 319 -20.24 2.66 -0.60
C PRO A 319 -21.34 2.61 -1.67
N PHE A 320 -21.39 3.60 -2.57
CA PHE A 320 -22.44 3.74 -3.57
C PHE A 320 -22.05 3.15 -4.93
N LYS A 321 -20.87 2.52 -5.04
CA LYS A 321 -20.33 2.05 -6.32
C LYS A 321 -21.23 1.05 -7.05
N ALA A 322 -22.03 0.27 -6.32
CA ALA A 322 -22.95 -0.72 -6.90
C ALA A 322 -24.17 -0.07 -7.60
N ILE A 323 -24.56 1.13 -7.16
CA ILE A 323 -25.77 1.82 -7.64
C ILE A 323 -25.43 3.02 -8.54
N LEU A 324 -24.21 3.54 -8.46
CA LEU A 324 -23.76 4.67 -9.25
C LEU A 324 -23.55 4.31 -10.72
N LYS A 325 -24.30 4.95 -11.61
CA LYS A 325 -24.00 4.97 -13.04
C LYS A 325 -22.70 5.71 -13.33
N ALA A 326 -22.45 6.85 -12.68
CA ALA A 326 -21.22 7.63 -12.80
C ALA A 326 -20.92 8.39 -11.51
N THR A 327 -19.63 8.47 -11.14
CA THR A 327 -19.14 9.35 -10.09
C THR A 327 -18.95 10.77 -10.64
N PRO A 328 -19.25 11.82 -9.88
CA PRO A 328 -18.99 13.18 -10.31
C PRO A 328 -17.50 13.41 -10.52
N SER A 329 -17.14 14.30 -11.44
CA SER A 329 -15.77 14.75 -11.58
C SER A 329 -15.36 15.51 -10.30
N LYS A 330 -14.05 15.52 -9.99
CA LYS A 330 -13.52 16.28 -8.84
C LYS A 330 -13.94 17.75 -8.91
N GLN A 331 -13.80 18.37 -10.09
CA GLN A 331 -14.14 19.77 -10.32
C GLN A 331 -15.64 20.02 -10.15
N THR A 332 -16.50 19.18 -10.73
CA THR A 332 -17.96 19.30 -10.56
C THR A 332 -18.37 19.23 -9.09
N PHE A 333 -17.74 18.35 -8.30
CA PHE A 333 -18.03 18.21 -6.88
C PHE A 333 -17.54 19.43 -6.07
N GLN A 334 -16.36 19.96 -6.40
CA GLN A 334 -15.86 21.21 -5.81
C GLN A 334 -16.80 22.38 -6.12
N THR A 335 -17.20 22.55 -7.39
CA THR A 335 -18.15 23.59 -7.79
C THR A 335 -19.48 23.47 -7.05
N ALA A 336 -19.99 22.25 -6.83
CA ALA A 336 -21.22 22.06 -6.06
C ALA A 336 -21.08 22.57 -4.61
N LEU A 337 -19.96 22.29 -3.94
CA LEU A 337 -19.69 22.79 -2.59
C LEU A 337 -19.48 24.32 -2.57
N GLN A 338 -18.78 24.86 -3.56
CA GLN A 338 -18.57 26.31 -3.72
C GLN A 338 -19.88 27.06 -3.95
N THR A 339 -20.80 26.51 -4.77
CA THR A 339 -22.14 27.07 -4.97
C THR A 339 -22.97 27.08 -3.68
N LEU A 340 -22.71 26.15 -2.77
CA LEU A 340 -23.31 26.13 -1.43
C LEU A 340 -22.62 27.07 -0.42
N GLY A 341 -21.59 27.81 -0.85
CA GLY A 341 -20.86 28.78 -0.03
C GLY A 341 -19.67 28.22 0.75
N TYR A 342 -19.26 26.97 0.48
CA TYR A 342 -18.14 26.34 1.19
C TYR A 342 -16.82 26.50 0.42
N ALA A 343 -15.75 26.79 1.15
CA ALA A 343 -14.41 26.82 0.58
C ALA A 343 -13.98 25.42 0.16
N THR A 344 -13.32 25.28 -0.99
CA THR A 344 -12.74 24.00 -1.41
C THR A 344 -11.39 24.18 -2.05
N THR A 345 -10.45 23.28 -1.74
CA THR A 345 -9.14 23.24 -2.41
C THR A 345 -8.69 21.81 -2.70
N THR A 346 -7.61 21.71 -3.47
CA THR A 346 -6.98 20.43 -3.77
C THR A 346 -5.92 20.08 -2.72
N THR A 347 -5.42 18.84 -2.75
CA THR A 347 -4.26 18.47 -1.95
C THR A 347 -3.20 17.72 -2.74
N HIS A 348 -1.92 17.97 -2.44
CA HIS A 348 -0.74 17.25 -2.93
C HIS A 348 -0.64 15.83 -2.36
N LEU A 349 -1.32 15.53 -1.26
CA LEU A 349 -1.26 14.23 -0.58
C LEU A 349 -2.12 13.15 -1.25
N ASP A 350 -3.20 13.56 -1.93
CA ASP A 350 -4.10 12.72 -2.74
C ASP A 350 -4.58 13.50 -3.98
N PRO A 351 -4.27 13.05 -5.22
CA PRO A 351 -4.74 13.69 -6.44
C PRO A 351 -6.27 13.86 -6.50
N MET A 352 -7.02 12.92 -5.92
CA MET A 352 -8.48 12.94 -5.84
C MET A 352 -9.01 13.48 -4.50
N GLY A 353 -8.13 14.05 -3.68
CA GLY A 353 -8.45 14.69 -2.42
C GLY A 353 -9.01 16.11 -2.60
N ILE A 354 -10.04 16.43 -1.83
CA ILE A 354 -10.66 17.76 -1.72
C ILE A 354 -10.63 18.16 -0.24
N LYS A 355 -10.05 19.32 0.06
CA LYS A 355 -10.16 19.98 1.36
C LYS A 355 -11.34 20.93 1.33
N THR A 356 -12.10 21.02 2.42
CA THR A 356 -13.27 21.93 2.51
C THR A 356 -13.61 22.24 3.96
N ASN A 357 -14.18 23.41 4.21
CA ASN A 357 -14.75 23.78 5.51
C ASN A 357 -16.20 23.28 5.67
N ALA A 358 -16.76 22.62 4.64
CA ALA A 358 -18.05 21.95 4.75
C ALA A 358 -17.98 20.79 5.75
N ASN A 359 -18.91 20.77 6.70
CA ASN A 359 -19.06 19.60 7.57
C ASN A 359 -19.43 18.35 6.75
N MET A 360 -19.12 17.17 7.26
CA MET A 360 -19.36 15.94 6.50
C MET A 360 -20.84 15.69 6.19
N MET A 361 -21.79 16.25 6.95
CA MET A 361 -23.22 16.11 6.64
C MET A 361 -23.60 16.87 5.37
N VAL A 362 -23.04 18.06 5.16
CA VAL A 362 -23.19 18.83 3.92
C VAL A 362 -22.58 18.07 2.75
N VAL A 363 -21.37 17.53 2.93
CA VAL A 363 -20.70 16.71 1.91
C VAL A 363 -21.58 15.52 1.50
N TYR A 364 -22.15 14.81 2.47
CA TYR A 364 -23.08 13.72 2.21
C TYR A 364 -24.39 14.19 1.60
N SER A 365 -24.87 15.38 1.91
CA SER A 365 -26.04 15.98 1.26
C SER A 365 -25.80 16.20 -0.23
N VAL A 366 -24.62 16.70 -0.63
CA VAL A 366 -24.23 16.81 -2.06
C VAL A 366 -24.16 15.43 -2.72
N VAL A 367 -23.64 14.42 -2.03
CA VAL A 367 -23.62 13.03 -2.53
C VAL A 367 -25.04 12.52 -2.76
N VAL A 368 -25.96 12.75 -1.82
CA VAL A 368 -27.37 12.36 -1.92
C VAL A 368 -28.03 13.07 -3.10
N THR A 369 -27.86 14.39 -3.25
CA THR A 369 -28.38 15.16 -4.38
C THR A 369 -27.86 14.62 -5.72
N TRP A 370 -26.57 14.28 -5.80
CA TRP A 370 -26.01 13.65 -6.99
C TRP A 370 -26.66 12.30 -7.29
N LEU A 371 -26.87 11.46 -6.27
CA LEU A 371 -27.53 10.16 -6.42
C LEU A 371 -28.98 10.32 -6.90
N HIS A 372 -29.75 11.28 -6.36
CA HIS A 372 -31.10 11.57 -6.82
C HIS A 372 -31.13 12.03 -8.27
N ALA A 373 -30.26 12.97 -8.65
CA ALA A 373 -30.18 13.50 -10.02
C ALA A 373 -29.83 12.41 -11.06
N HIS A 374 -29.20 11.31 -10.63
CA HIS A 374 -28.82 10.19 -11.52
C HIS A 374 -29.72 8.96 -11.37
N GLY A 375 -30.85 9.07 -10.66
CA GLY A 375 -31.84 8.00 -10.49
C GLY A 375 -31.37 6.85 -9.59
N CYS A 376 -30.45 7.11 -8.65
CA CYS A 376 -29.84 6.12 -7.77
C CYS A 376 -30.49 6.06 -6.36
N ALA A 377 -31.60 6.77 -6.14
CA ALA A 377 -32.15 7.04 -4.80
C ALA A 377 -32.91 5.87 -4.14
N ASN A 378 -33.51 4.96 -4.92
CA ASN A 378 -34.40 3.93 -4.37
C ASN A 378 -33.69 2.62 -3.97
N THR A 379 -32.35 2.57 -4.00
CA THR A 379 -31.61 1.29 -3.91
C THR A 379 -30.46 1.26 -2.88
N ALA A 380 -30.23 2.31 -2.10
CA ALA A 380 -29.10 2.35 -1.15
C ALA A 380 -29.54 2.19 0.32
N PRO A 381 -29.06 1.17 1.05
CA PRO A 381 -29.29 1.02 2.49
C PRO A 381 -28.45 1.99 3.36
N ILE A 382 -27.69 2.91 2.74
CA ILE A 382 -26.75 3.86 3.39
C ILE A 382 -27.15 5.31 3.10
N LEU A 383 -28.36 5.55 2.59
CA LEU A 383 -28.85 6.91 2.44
C LEU A 383 -29.12 7.46 3.84
N PRO A 384 -28.52 8.60 4.21
CA PRO A 384 -28.79 9.19 5.50
C PRO A 384 -30.24 9.69 5.50
N SER A 385 -30.92 9.62 6.65
CA SER A 385 -32.22 10.23 6.88
C SER A 385 -32.10 11.75 6.99
N ILE A 386 -31.45 12.39 6.01
CA ILE A 386 -31.31 13.84 5.94
C ILE A 386 -32.63 14.35 5.36
N GLY A 387 -33.35 15.10 6.18
CA GLY A 387 -34.58 15.77 5.76
C GLY A 387 -34.35 16.63 4.50
N PRO A 388 -35.40 16.87 3.70
CA PRO A 388 -35.26 17.54 2.42
C PRO A 388 -34.56 18.89 2.55
N ILE A 389 -33.54 19.12 1.71
CA ILE A 389 -32.99 20.47 1.45
C ILE A 389 -34.13 21.34 0.88
N PRO A 390 -34.24 22.63 1.24
CA PRO A 390 -35.25 23.53 0.70
C PRO A 390 -35.24 23.50 -0.84
N MET A 391 -36.38 23.13 -1.43
CA MET A 391 -36.60 23.13 -2.87
C MET A 391 -36.52 24.55 -3.42
N TYR A 392 -35.37 24.91 -3.99
CA TYR A 392 -35.34 25.84 -5.11
C TYR A 392 -34.53 25.20 -6.22
N LEU A 393 -35.28 24.69 -7.20
CA LEU A 393 -34.93 24.28 -8.57
C LEU A 393 -35.66 22.98 -8.94
N ARG A 394 -36.99 23.10 -9.09
CA ARG A 394 -37.83 22.17 -9.84
C ARG A 394 -38.29 22.86 -11.11
N ASN A 395 -37.95 22.28 -12.25
CA ASN A 395 -38.72 22.27 -13.50
C ASN A 395 -37.99 21.28 -14.44
N THR A 396 -38.58 20.39 -15.21
CA THR A 396 -39.96 19.88 -15.43
C THR A 396 -39.75 18.77 -16.46
N ASN A 397 -40.30 17.57 -16.23
CA ASN A 397 -41.12 16.82 -17.20
C ASN A 397 -41.15 15.30 -16.90
N ASP A 398 -42.38 14.81 -17.05
CA ASP A 398 -42.97 13.52 -16.70
C ASP A 398 -42.41 12.30 -17.45
N HIS A 399 -42.51 11.11 -16.82
CA HIS A 399 -43.54 10.12 -17.15
C HIS A 399 -43.48 8.88 -16.21
N HIS A 400 -44.67 8.42 -15.83
CA HIS A 400 -45.04 7.27 -14.97
C HIS A 400 -44.53 5.90 -15.46
N VAL A 401 -44.41 4.90 -14.55
CA VAL A 401 -45.07 3.57 -14.57
C VAL A 401 -44.82 2.84 -13.21
N GLU A 402 -45.87 2.21 -12.64
CA GLU A 402 -45.90 1.37 -11.41
C GLU A 402 -45.61 -0.12 -11.66
N LEU A 403 -45.19 -0.87 -10.60
CA LEU A 403 -45.72 -2.18 -10.13
C LEU A 403 -44.85 -2.82 -9.00
N GLU A 404 -45.50 -3.40 -7.98
CA GLU A 404 -45.03 -4.04 -6.71
C GLU A 404 -44.84 -5.60 -6.80
N PRO A 405 -44.64 -6.43 -5.73
CA PRO A 405 -43.74 -6.44 -4.53
C PRO A 405 -43.09 -7.84 -4.21
N ASN A 406 -42.42 -7.97 -3.03
CA ASN A 406 -41.93 -9.17 -2.28
C ASN A 406 -40.46 -9.60 -2.54
N VAL A 407 -39.59 -9.91 -1.57
CA VAL A 407 -39.66 -10.89 -0.46
C VAL A 407 -38.63 -10.58 0.66
N HIS A 408 -38.93 -11.02 1.90
CA HIS A 408 -38.23 -10.86 3.18
C HIS A 408 -36.89 -11.61 3.37
N PHE A 409 -36.10 -11.12 4.34
CA PHE A 409 -34.80 -11.62 4.85
C PHE A 409 -34.91 -12.64 6.00
N ALA A 410 -33.90 -13.51 6.16
CA ALA A 410 -33.45 -14.01 7.47
C ALA A 410 -31.96 -14.47 7.44
N PRO A 411 -31.22 -14.42 8.57
CA PRO A 411 -29.74 -14.37 8.63
C PRO A 411 -29.06 -15.68 9.10
N PRO A 412 -27.72 -15.84 9.04
CA PRO A 412 -27.03 -16.95 9.68
C PRO A 412 -26.16 -16.57 10.90
N VAL A 413 -26.20 -17.46 11.91
CA VAL A 413 -25.28 -17.60 13.05
C VAL A 413 -24.31 -18.77 12.78
N LYS A 414 -23.12 -18.66 13.40
CA LYS A 414 -21.94 -19.55 13.47
C LYS A 414 -22.17 -21.04 13.74
N CYS A 415 -21.22 -21.89 13.31
CA CYS A 415 -20.53 -22.95 14.10
C CYS A 415 -19.44 -23.61 13.22
N THR A 416 -18.14 -23.61 13.58
CA THR A 416 -17.35 -24.61 14.36
C THR A 416 -17.36 -26.03 13.81
N VAL A 417 -16.19 -26.45 13.32
CA VAL A 417 -15.83 -27.83 12.92
C VAL A 417 -14.84 -28.37 13.92
N ASP A 418 -14.87 -29.68 14.12
CA ASP A 418 -13.75 -30.60 14.41
C ASP A 418 -14.29 -32.03 14.13
N HIS A 419 -13.53 -33.06 13.77
CA HIS A 419 -12.23 -33.27 13.15
C HIS A 419 -12.24 -34.78 12.76
N THR A 420 -11.48 -35.19 11.74
CA THR A 420 -10.45 -36.27 11.81
C THR A 420 -10.18 -36.86 10.43
N TRP A 421 -8.89 -37.08 10.20
CA TRP A 421 -8.26 -37.40 8.93
C TRP A 421 -7.38 -38.63 9.17
N GLN A 422 -7.38 -39.60 8.26
CA GLN A 422 -6.27 -40.54 8.09
C GLN A 422 -6.09 -40.86 6.60
N ARG A 423 -4.82 -40.99 6.18
CA ARG A 423 -4.35 -41.22 4.80
C ARG A 423 -3.46 -42.46 4.79
N PRO A 424 -3.44 -43.23 3.70
CA PRO A 424 -2.24 -44.01 3.34
C PRO A 424 -1.67 -43.63 1.96
N ASP A 425 -0.39 -43.99 1.78
CA ASP A 425 0.58 -43.56 0.78
C ASP A 425 0.39 -44.11 -0.65
N ALA A 426 1.03 -43.44 -1.61
CA ALA A 426 0.96 -43.73 -3.05
C ALA A 426 2.19 -44.52 -3.58
N PRO A 427 2.02 -45.40 -4.58
CA PRO A 427 3.10 -45.87 -5.43
C PRO A 427 3.15 -45.18 -6.79
N SER A 428 4.35 -45.14 -7.36
CA SER A 428 4.77 -44.54 -8.62
C SER A 428 4.40 -45.36 -9.87
N THR A 429 3.92 -44.72 -10.93
CA THR A 429 3.98 -45.11 -12.36
C THR A 429 3.68 -43.85 -13.18
N GLY A 430 4.10 -43.60 -14.42
CA GLY A 430 4.49 -44.40 -15.58
C GLY A 430 3.90 -43.66 -16.80
N SER A 431 4.69 -43.42 -17.84
CA SER A 431 4.23 -42.78 -19.08
C SER A 431 3.27 -43.70 -19.83
N ASN A 432 2.05 -43.25 -20.13
CA ASN A 432 1.27 -43.60 -21.32
C ASN A 432 -0.02 -42.77 -21.43
N ASP A 433 -0.56 -42.75 -22.66
CA ASP A 433 -1.92 -42.41 -23.10
C ASP A 433 -2.11 -41.08 -23.85
N VAL A 434 -1.82 -41.11 -25.17
CA VAL A 434 -2.63 -40.40 -26.18
C VAL A 434 -3.49 -41.45 -26.87
N ILE A 435 -4.80 -41.43 -26.63
CA ILE A 435 -5.78 -42.42 -27.13
C ILE A 435 -6.51 -41.93 -28.40
N GLY A 436 -6.44 -40.63 -28.75
CA GLY A 436 -7.14 -40.04 -29.90
C GLY A 436 -6.26 -39.66 -31.11
N GLN A 437 -6.89 -39.08 -32.14
CA GLN A 437 -6.23 -38.66 -33.38
C GLN A 437 -5.29 -37.46 -33.14
N THR A 438 -4.17 -37.44 -33.86
CA THR A 438 -3.21 -36.32 -33.81
C THR A 438 -3.39 -35.41 -35.02
N PHE A 439 -3.69 -34.13 -34.78
CA PHE A 439 -3.79 -33.11 -35.83
C PHE A 439 -2.57 -32.20 -35.80
N HIS A 440 -2.07 -31.86 -36.97
CA HIS A 440 -0.92 -30.96 -37.14
C HIS A 440 -1.39 -29.64 -37.70
N VAL A 441 -1.12 -28.55 -36.98
CA VAL A 441 -1.63 -27.22 -37.31
C VAL A 441 -0.46 -26.26 -37.46
N SER A 442 -0.44 -25.48 -38.54
CA SER A 442 0.60 -24.48 -38.83
C SER A 442 0.07 -23.03 -38.89
N ALA A 443 -1.25 -22.83 -38.91
CA ALA A 443 -1.91 -21.52 -38.99
C ALA A 443 -3.00 -21.34 -37.92
N VAL A 444 -3.32 -20.09 -37.56
CA VAL A 444 -4.30 -19.75 -36.51
C VAL A 444 -5.73 -20.14 -36.91
N ASP A 445 -6.12 -19.93 -38.17
CA ASP A 445 -7.46 -20.27 -38.65
C ASP A 445 -7.70 -21.78 -38.59
N ALA A 446 -6.68 -22.56 -38.94
CA ALA A 446 -6.69 -24.00 -38.80
C ALA A 446 -6.76 -24.44 -37.32
N LEU A 447 -6.10 -23.73 -36.39
CA LEU A 447 -6.17 -24.05 -34.95
C LEU A 447 -7.59 -23.94 -34.40
N THR A 448 -8.28 -22.86 -34.72
CA THR A 448 -9.65 -22.61 -34.23
C THR A 448 -10.62 -23.63 -34.83
N ALA A 449 -10.49 -23.94 -36.12
CA ALA A 449 -11.30 -24.94 -36.80
C ALA A 449 -11.04 -26.36 -36.28
N THR A 450 -9.79 -26.75 -36.05
CA THR A 450 -9.43 -28.05 -35.50
C THR A 450 -9.95 -28.23 -34.08
N LEU A 451 -9.89 -27.18 -33.23
CA LEU A 451 -10.44 -27.23 -31.88
C LEU A 451 -11.96 -27.37 -31.85
N ALA A 452 -12.67 -26.80 -32.83
CA ALA A 452 -14.12 -26.94 -32.96
C ALA A 452 -14.54 -28.36 -33.41
N LEU A 453 -13.65 -29.08 -34.10
CA LEU A 453 -13.91 -30.43 -34.65
C LEU A 453 -13.26 -31.56 -33.81
N ALA A 454 -12.43 -31.23 -32.83
CA ALA A 454 -11.70 -32.19 -32.03
C ALA A 454 -12.62 -33.04 -31.13
N ARG A 455 -12.34 -34.33 -31.07
CA ARG A 455 -13.02 -35.29 -30.18
C ARG A 455 -12.23 -35.43 -28.86
N PRO A 456 -12.88 -35.91 -27.79
CA PRO A 456 -12.19 -36.29 -26.56
C PRO A 456 -11.04 -37.27 -26.87
N HIS A 457 -9.88 -37.05 -26.24
CA HIS A 457 -8.60 -37.75 -26.42
C HIS A 457 -7.74 -37.35 -27.61
N ASP A 458 -8.21 -36.44 -28.47
CA ASP A 458 -7.40 -35.94 -29.60
C ASP A 458 -6.21 -35.07 -29.12
N CYS A 459 -5.15 -35.08 -29.92
CA CYS A 459 -3.93 -34.32 -29.70
C CYS A 459 -3.73 -33.32 -30.84
N VAL A 460 -3.47 -32.06 -30.54
CA VAL A 460 -3.11 -31.06 -31.55
C VAL A 460 -1.67 -30.63 -31.35
N ILE A 461 -0.87 -30.82 -32.39
CA ILE A 461 0.53 -30.42 -32.46
C ILE A 461 0.64 -29.14 -33.30
N LEU A 462 1.12 -28.08 -32.65
CA LEU A 462 1.34 -26.78 -33.26
C LEU A 462 2.77 -26.70 -33.81
N HIS A 463 2.89 -26.51 -35.13
CA HIS A 463 4.18 -26.40 -35.82
C HIS A 463 4.64 -24.97 -36.06
N GLY A 464 3.70 -24.03 -36.00
CA GLY A 464 3.95 -22.60 -36.17
C GLY A 464 4.72 -22.02 -34.98
N HIS A 465 5.50 -20.98 -35.28
CA HIS A 465 6.30 -20.28 -34.27
C HIS A 465 5.47 -19.25 -33.48
N ARG A 466 4.43 -18.68 -34.11
CA ARG A 466 3.61 -17.63 -33.49
C ARG A 466 2.16 -17.72 -33.96
N TYR A 467 1.24 -17.86 -33.01
CA TYR A 467 -0.20 -17.87 -33.23
C TYR A 467 -0.81 -16.67 -32.52
N VAL A 468 -1.28 -15.67 -33.27
CA VAL A 468 -1.94 -14.49 -32.69
C VAL A 468 -3.44 -14.77 -32.63
N LEU A 469 -3.94 -14.98 -31.42
CA LEU A 469 -5.34 -15.34 -31.20
C LEU A 469 -6.22 -14.11 -31.35
N THR A 470 -7.20 -14.18 -32.24
CA THR A 470 -8.22 -13.13 -32.42
C THR A 470 -9.29 -13.19 -31.35
N SER A 471 -9.49 -14.34 -30.68
CA SER A 471 -10.39 -14.53 -29.55
C SER A 471 -9.79 -15.50 -28.51
N PRO A 472 -10.28 -15.55 -27.26
CA PRO A 472 -9.77 -16.48 -26.25
C PRO A 472 -9.88 -17.94 -26.71
N LEU A 473 -8.77 -18.68 -26.59
CA LEU A 473 -8.69 -20.08 -27.00
C LEU A 473 -9.40 -20.96 -25.97
N LEU A 474 -10.56 -21.49 -26.33
CA LEU A 474 -11.30 -22.46 -25.53
C LEU A 474 -10.75 -23.86 -25.82
N VAL A 475 -10.31 -24.56 -24.77
CA VAL A 475 -9.74 -25.91 -24.89
C VAL A 475 -10.79 -26.95 -24.46
N PRO A 476 -11.11 -27.95 -25.28
CA PRO A 476 -12.12 -28.96 -24.96
C PRO A 476 -11.63 -29.98 -23.92
N SER A 477 -12.54 -30.79 -23.39
CA SER A 477 -12.25 -31.88 -22.44
C SER A 477 -11.41 -33.00 -23.05
N HIS A 478 -10.62 -33.67 -22.21
CA HIS A 478 -9.76 -34.81 -22.54
C HIS A 478 -8.81 -34.52 -23.69
N PHE A 479 -8.23 -33.32 -23.73
CA PHE A 479 -7.53 -32.82 -24.91
C PHE A 479 -6.07 -32.49 -24.62
N THR A 480 -5.18 -32.79 -25.57
CA THR A 480 -3.76 -32.42 -25.47
C THR A 480 -3.39 -31.39 -26.53
N LEU A 481 -2.91 -30.21 -26.09
CA LEU A 481 -2.31 -29.20 -26.97
C LEU A 481 -0.81 -29.15 -26.76
N GLN A 482 -0.06 -29.45 -27.82
CA GLN A 482 1.40 -29.55 -27.77
C GLN A 482 2.05 -28.57 -28.75
N GLY A 483 2.97 -27.75 -28.24
CA GLY A 483 3.84 -26.89 -29.07
C GLY A 483 5.21 -27.52 -29.33
N ARG A 484 6.06 -26.78 -30.04
CA ARG A 484 7.47 -27.13 -30.25
C ARG A 484 8.35 -26.64 -29.09
N MET A 485 9.24 -27.51 -28.64
CA MET A 485 10.31 -27.16 -27.71
C MET A 485 11.33 -26.24 -28.39
N SER A 486 11.79 -25.20 -27.69
CA SER A 486 12.99 -24.46 -28.10
C SER A 486 14.21 -25.37 -27.96
N SER A 487 14.96 -25.57 -29.04
CA SER A 487 16.21 -26.34 -29.06
C SER A 487 17.42 -25.56 -28.52
N GLY A 488 17.21 -24.35 -27.96
CA GLY A 488 18.29 -23.47 -27.49
C GLY A 488 19.10 -22.80 -28.61
N ASP A 489 18.75 -23.07 -29.86
CA ASP A 489 19.36 -22.54 -31.08
C ASP A 489 18.33 -21.67 -31.82
N ASP A 490 18.72 -20.48 -32.29
CA ASP A 490 17.83 -19.48 -32.90
C ASP A 490 17.14 -19.97 -34.20
N SER A 491 17.57 -21.12 -34.71
CA SER A 491 17.04 -21.79 -35.90
C SER A 491 15.59 -22.28 -35.74
N HIS A 492 15.14 -22.62 -34.53
CA HIS A 492 13.79 -23.17 -34.27
C HIS A 492 13.12 -22.57 -33.03
N PRO A 493 12.39 -21.45 -33.16
CA PRO A 493 11.75 -20.80 -32.02
C PRO A 493 10.59 -21.61 -31.43
N GLU A 494 10.41 -21.49 -30.11
CA GLU A 494 9.29 -22.10 -29.36
C GLU A 494 7.93 -21.64 -29.89
N THR A 495 6.93 -22.52 -29.84
CA THR A 495 5.58 -22.16 -30.26
C THR A 495 4.95 -21.17 -29.29
N THR A 496 4.70 -19.95 -29.77
CA THR A 496 4.13 -18.86 -28.97
C THR A 496 2.65 -18.64 -29.32
N LEU A 497 1.77 -18.80 -28.33
CA LEU A 497 0.36 -18.40 -28.37
C LEU A 497 0.24 -16.97 -27.81
N VAL A 498 -0.16 -16.01 -28.63
CA VAL A 498 -0.34 -14.61 -28.24
C VAL A 498 -1.81 -14.35 -27.98
N GLY A 499 -2.21 -14.26 -26.72
CA GLY A 499 -3.61 -14.09 -26.32
C GLY A 499 -3.95 -14.76 -25.00
N GLN A 500 -5.21 -15.17 -24.85
CA GLN A 500 -5.73 -15.81 -23.65
C GLN A 500 -6.12 -17.26 -23.93
N VAL A 501 -5.78 -18.17 -23.01
CA VAL A 501 -6.21 -19.58 -23.02
C VAL A 501 -7.18 -19.79 -21.86
N VAL A 502 -8.35 -20.37 -22.16
CA VAL A 502 -9.45 -20.52 -21.21
C VAL A 502 -9.92 -21.97 -21.20
N VAL A 503 -9.91 -22.59 -20.02
CA VAL A 503 -10.38 -23.96 -19.80
C VAL A 503 -11.59 -23.89 -18.87
N ARG A 504 -12.77 -24.26 -19.38
CA ARG A 504 -14.04 -24.22 -18.65
C ARG A 504 -14.76 -25.56 -18.81
N ALA A 505 -15.25 -26.12 -17.71
CA ALA A 505 -16.05 -27.34 -17.71
C ALA A 505 -15.35 -28.51 -18.41
N ALA A 506 -14.02 -28.60 -18.26
CA ALA A 506 -13.19 -29.52 -19.01
C ALA A 506 -12.34 -30.44 -18.12
N SER A 507 -12.52 -31.75 -18.29
CA SER A 507 -11.78 -32.77 -17.56
C SER A 507 -10.51 -33.15 -18.32
N HIS A 508 -9.37 -33.33 -17.65
CA HIS A 508 -8.12 -33.86 -18.22
C HIS A 508 -7.56 -33.12 -19.45
N VAL A 509 -7.34 -31.81 -19.31
CA VAL A 509 -6.68 -30.99 -20.35
C VAL A 509 -5.17 -30.95 -20.12
N THR A 510 -4.38 -31.24 -21.15
CA THR A 510 -2.91 -31.19 -21.08
C THR A 510 -2.34 -30.16 -22.06
N LEU A 511 -1.62 -29.18 -21.54
CA LEU A 511 -0.87 -28.18 -22.31
C LEU A 511 0.63 -28.49 -22.17
N ARG A 512 1.34 -28.70 -23.28
CA ARG A 512 2.78 -29.04 -23.27
C ARG A 512 3.60 -28.19 -24.22
N HIS A 513 4.77 -27.75 -23.80
CA HIS A 513 5.76 -27.08 -24.68
C HIS A 513 5.21 -25.82 -25.39
N LEU A 514 4.36 -25.06 -24.68
CA LEU A 514 3.74 -23.84 -25.21
C LEU A 514 4.28 -22.61 -24.49
N HIS A 515 4.49 -21.53 -25.23
CA HIS A 515 4.68 -20.20 -24.66
C HIS A 515 3.40 -19.37 -24.80
N VAL A 516 2.70 -19.13 -23.69
CA VAL A 516 1.53 -18.22 -23.66
C VAL A 516 2.01 -16.81 -23.35
N GLN A 517 1.96 -15.93 -24.36
CA GLN A 517 2.36 -14.53 -24.25
C GLN A 517 1.12 -13.63 -24.23
N TYR A 518 0.91 -12.90 -23.14
CA TYR A 518 -0.21 -11.98 -23.04
C TYR A 518 0.16 -10.56 -23.52
N PRO A 519 -0.52 -10.01 -24.55
CA PRO A 519 -0.19 -8.70 -25.14
C PRO A 519 -0.62 -7.51 -24.26
N ALA A 520 -0.09 -6.32 -24.55
CA ALA A 520 -0.42 -5.09 -23.81
C ALA A 520 -1.83 -4.55 -24.12
N ALA A 521 -2.31 -4.73 -25.36
CA ALA A 521 -3.64 -4.36 -25.83
C ALA A 521 -4.32 -5.59 -26.46
N PRO A 522 -5.02 -6.43 -25.67
CA PRO A 522 -5.74 -7.59 -26.19
C PRO A 522 -6.98 -7.15 -26.98
N SER A 523 -7.26 -7.82 -28.10
CA SER A 523 -8.43 -7.55 -28.95
C SER A 523 -9.74 -8.05 -28.32
N HIS A 524 -9.72 -9.19 -27.61
CA HIS A 524 -10.88 -9.81 -26.96
C HIS A 524 -10.46 -10.53 -25.66
N ILE A 525 -11.29 -10.45 -24.61
CA ILE A 525 -10.98 -10.94 -23.25
C ILE A 525 -12.18 -11.69 -22.65
N VAL A 526 -11.93 -12.86 -22.06
CA VAL A 526 -12.87 -13.51 -21.14
C VAL A 526 -12.43 -13.25 -19.71
N THR A 527 -13.34 -12.67 -18.91
CA THR A 527 -13.09 -12.38 -17.50
C THR A 527 -13.64 -13.48 -16.60
N PRO A 528 -13.03 -13.72 -15.42
CA PRO A 528 -13.48 -14.75 -14.48
C PRO A 528 -14.92 -14.56 -13.97
N THR A 529 -15.51 -13.38 -14.11
CA THR A 529 -16.89 -13.06 -13.68
C THR A 529 -17.97 -13.33 -14.73
N ALA A 530 -17.63 -13.90 -15.89
CA ALA A 530 -18.61 -14.20 -16.94
C ALA A 530 -19.32 -15.55 -16.72
N THR A 531 -20.18 -15.61 -15.70
CA THR A 531 -21.46 -16.31 -15.87
C THR A 531 -22.29 -15.45 -16.83
N ASP A 532 -22.87 -16.06 -17.87
CA ASP A 532 -23.75 -15.36 -18.80
C ASP A 532 -24.79 -14.55 -17.99
N ALA A 533 -24.89 -13.25 -18.30
CA ALA A 533 -25.68 -12.22 -17.63
C ALA A 533 -25.02 -11.47 -16.44
N GLN A 534 -24.04 -10.59 -16.73
CA GLN A 534 -23.86 -9.34 -15.96
C GLN A 534 -23.38 -8.16 -16.85
N PRO A 535 -23.81 -6.92 -16.58
CA PRO A 535 -23.41 -5.74 -17.35
C PRO A 535 -21.97 -5.28 -17.04
N PRO A 536 -21.32 -4.55 -17.96
CA PRO A 536 -19.87 -4.30 -17.94
C PRO A 536 -19.42 -3.42 -16.76
N SER A 537 -18.47 -3.92 -15.96
CA SER A 537 -17.92 -3.20 -14.79
C SER A 537 -16.85 -2.15 -15.16
N LYS A 538 -16.87 -0.99 -14.48
CA LYS A 538 -15.95 0.17 -14.67
C LYS A 538 -14.51 -0.01 -14.14
N ARG A 539 -14.02 -1.23 -13.89
CA ARG A 539 -12.59 -1.48 -13.62
C ARG A 539 -12.05 -2.26 -14.82
N PRO A 540 -10.82 -1.98 -15.32
CA PRO A 540 -10.26 -2.80 -16.38
C PRO A 540 -10.29 -4.25 -15.91
N ALA A 541 -10.99 -5.07 -16.70
CA ALA A 541 -11.05 -6.52 -16.59
C ALA A 541 -9.65 -7.04 -16.30
N ARG A 542 -9.38 -7.50 -15.07
CA ARG A 542 -8.05 -8.06 -14.77
C ARG A 542 -8.08 -9.51 -15.22
N VAL A 543 -7.26 -9.79 -16.22
CA VAL A 543 -7.33 -11.03 -16.99
C VAL A 543 -6.38 -12.07 -16.43
N HIS A 544 -6.71 -13.33 -16.64
CA HIS A 544 -5.81 -14.45 -16.47
C HIS A 544 -5.41 -14.98 -17.87
N PRO A 545 -4.15 -14.80 -18.31
CA PRO A 545 -3.64 -15.38 -19.56
C PRO A 545 -3.96 -16.86 -19.70
N VAL A 546 -3.86 -17.62 -18.61
CA VAL A 546 -4.41 -18.97 -18.49
C VAL A 546 -5.49 -18.95 -17.40
N LEU A 547 -6.76 -19.04 -17.81
CA LEU A 547 -7.93 -19.05 -16.93
C LEU A 547 -8.51 -20.46 -16.83
N ILE A 548 -8.69 -20.96 -15.62
CA ILE A 548 -9.29 -22.26 -15.34
C ILE A 548 -10.54 -22.07 -14.46
N THR A 549 -11.70 -22.53 -14.94
CA THR A 549 -12.98 -22.46 -14.22
C THR A 549 -13.76 -23.76 -14.31
N SER A 550 -14.85 -23.90 -13.54
CA SER A 550 -15.89 -24.91 -13.68
C SER A 550 -15.38 -26.36 -13.59
N SER A 551 -14.97 -26.82 -12.40
CA SER A 551 -14.55 -28.21 -12.13
C SER A 551 -13.51 -28.80 -13.10
N SER A 552 -12.59 -27.99 -13.63
CA SER A 552 -11.64 -28.44 -14.65
C SER A 552 -10.37 -29.05 -14.06
N HIS A 553 -9.82 -30.09 -14.69
CA HIS A 553 -8.53 -30.69 -14.34
C HIS A 553 -7.50 -30.42 -15.45
N VAL A 554 -6.49 -29.61 -15.15
CA VAL A 554 -5.54 -29.10 -16.17
C VAL A 554 -4.09 -29.43 -15.79
N GLN A 555 -3.29 -29.86 -16.76
CA GLN A 555 -1.86 -30.08 -16.62
C GLN A 555 -1.08 -29.16 -17.57
N LEU A 556 -0.14 -28.38 -17.02
CA LEU A 556 0.83 -27.58 -17.77
C LEU A 556 2.21 -28.21 -17.58
N ASP A 557 2.82 -28.72 -18.65
CA ASP A 557 4.16 -29.32 -18.60
C ASP A 557 5.12 -28.63 -19.58
N ARG A 558 6.25 -28.13 -19.04
CA ARG A 558 7.26 -27.37 -19.80
C ARG A 558 6.66 -26.20 -20.60
N CYS A 559 5.71 -25.49 -20.00
CA CYS A 559 5.11 -24.29 -20.56
C CYS A 559 5.82 -23.03 -20.07
N ARG A 560 5.82 -21.98 -20.89
CA ARG A 560 6.22 -20.63 -20.50
C ARG A 560 4.99 -19.72 -20.52
N VAL A 561 4.79 -18.93 -19.48
CA VAL A 561 3.74 -17.90 -19.47
C VAL A 561 4.40 -16.56 -19.20
N SER A 562 4.22 -15.60 -20.11
CA SER A 562 4.79 -14.26 -19.98
C SER A 562 3.77 -13.18 -20.29
N CYS A 563 3.93 -12.01 -19.67
CA CYS A 563 3.05 -10.87 -19.91
C CYS A 563 3.85 -9.63 -20.35
N ALA A 564 3.28 -8.86 -21.28
CA ALA A 564 3.85 -7.60 -21.71
C ALA A 564 3.93 -6.58 -20.57
N ARG A 565 4.88 -5.64 -20.65
CA ARG A 565 5.19 -4.63 -19.60
C ARG A 565 3.98 -3.86 -19.08
N HIS A 566 2.97 -3.61 -19.92
CA HIS A 566 1.76 -2.84 -19.60
C HIS A 566 0.48 -3.68 -19.56
N ALA A 567 0.58 -5.01 -19.56
CA ALA A 567 -0.59 -5.88 -19.52
C ALA A 567 -1.31 -5.86 -18.16
N ALA A 568 -2.63 -5.69 -18.18
CA ALA A 568 -3.49 -5.65 -16.99
C ALA A 568 -3.85 -7.06 -16.48
N VAL A 569 -2.85 -7.82 -16.02
CA VAL A 569 -3.01 -9.22 -15.59
C VAL A 569 -3.23 -9.32 -14.07
N LEU A 570 -4.25 -10.09 -13.64
CA LEU A 570 -4.47 -10.39 -12.21
C LEU A 570 -3.49 -11.46 -11.73
N ALA A 571 -3.51 -12.60 -12.42
CA ALA A 571 -2.56 -13.68 -12.26
C ALA A 571 -2.26 -14.31 -13.61
N CYS A 572 -1.00 -14.67 -13.91
CA CYS A 572 -0.66 -15.31 -15.18
C CYS A 572 -1.42 -16.62 -15.38
N VAL A 573 -1.57 -17.39 -14.30
CA VAL A 573 -2.40 -18.57 -14.21
C VAL A 573 -3.39 -18.38 -13.06
N GLY A 574 -4.70 -18.46 -13.34
CA GLY A 574 -5.75 -18.22 -12.35
C GLY A 574 -6.77 -19.36 -12.29
N ILE A 575 -7.04 -19.84 -11.07
CA ILE A 575 -8.11 -20.80 -10.76
C ILE A 575 -9.19 -20.07 -9.97
N VAL A 576 -10.41 -20.02 -10.51
CA VAL A 576 -11.47 -19.11 -10.03
C VAL A 576 -12.80 -19.82 -9.74
N ASP A 577 -12.82 -21.16 -9.67
CA ASP A 577 -14.05 -21.91 -9.35
C ASP A 577 -13.80 -23.18 -8.49
N GLY A 578 -14.80 -23.51 -7.66
CA GLY A 578 -14.89 -24.37 -6.45
C GLY A 578 -14.30 -25.79 -6.44
N SER A 579 -13.71 -26.23 -7.54
CA SER A 579 -13.45 -27.66 -7.81
C SER A 579 -12.40 -27.88 -8.90
N ALA A 580 -11.84 -26.80 -9.47
CA ALA A 580 -10.82 -26.91 -10.49
C ALA A 580 -9.44 -27.24 -9.89
N SER A 581 -8.67 -28.08 -10.58
CA SER A 581 -7.30 -28.44 -10.19
C SER A 581 -6.31 -28.16 -11.31
N ILE A 582 -5.11 -27.67 -10.97
CA ILE A 582 -4.00 -27.55 -11.91
C ILE A 582 -2.75 -28.30 -11.43
N THR A 583 -2.06 -28.97 -12.35
CA THR A 583 -0.69 -29.48 -12.13
C THR A 583 0.28 -28.76 -13.05
N LEU A 584 1.22 -27.99 -12.48
CA LEU A 584 2.29 -27.32 -13.21
C LEU A 584 3.61 -28.07 -13.02
N MET A 585 4.26 -28.44 -14.11
CA MET A 585 5.54 -29.15 -14.10
C MET A 585 6.54 -28.47 -15.02
N ARG A 586 7.77 -28.25 -14.53
CA ARG A 586 8.92 -27.77 -15.34
C ARG A 586 8.62 -26.49 -16.14
N SER A 587 7.71 -25.66 -15.64
CA SER A 587 7.18 -24.50 -16.34
C SER A 587 7.72 -23.19 -15.77
N THR A 588 7.79 -22.16 -16.60
CA THR A 588 8.32 -20.84 -16.22
C THR A 588 7.25 -19.78 -16.36
N ILE A 589 6.89 -19.13 -15.26
CA ILE A 589 5.86 -18.08 -15.22
C ILE A 589 6.52 -16.75 -14.86
N HIS A 590 6.50 -15.83 -15.82
CA HIS A 590 7.04 -14.47 -15.73
C HIS A 590 5.91 -13.44 -15.81
N ALA A 591 5.47 -12.96 -14.66
CA ALA A 591 4.34 -12.04 -14.60
C ALA A 591 4.65 -10.66 -15.17
N GLY A 592 5.90 -10.20 -15.05
CA GLY A 592 6.30 -8.87 -15.51
C GLY A 592 5.82 -7.75 -14.57
N PRO A 593 6.33 -6.51 -14.75
CA PRO A 593 6.32 -5.47 -13.72
C PRO A 593 4.93 -4.94 -13.31
N GLN A 594 3.88 -5.18 -14.12
CA GLN A 594 2.52 -4.71 -13.85
C GLN A 594 1.52 -5.83 -13.51
N ALA A 595 1.85 -7.09 -13.74
CA ALA A 595 0.97 -8.21 -13.43
C ALA A 595 0.93 -8.48 -11.91
N GLY A 596 -0.25 -8.83 -11.41
CA GLY A 596 -0.47 -9.09 -9.99
C GLY A 596 0.40 -10.22 -9.47
N VAL A 597 0.03 -11.47 -9.74
CA VAL A 597 0.76 -12.65 -9.24
C VAL A 597 1.12 -13.61 -10.38
N CYS A 598 2.08 -14.51 -10.18
CA CYS A 598 2.37 -15.54 -11.19
C CYS A 598 1.23 -16.58 -11.21
N VAL A 599 0.85 -17.11 -10.06
CA VAL A 599 -0.24 -18.09 -9.93
C VAL A 599 -1.20 -17.65 -8.82
N ALA A 600 -2.50 -17.71 -9.10
CA ALA A 600 -3.56 -17.48 -8.12
C ALA A 600 -4.48 -18.70 -8.03
N VAL A 601 -4.63 -19.23 -6.83
CA VAL A 601 -5.54 -20.34 -6.51
C VAL A 601 -6.59 -19.81 -5.56
N THR A 602 -7.80 -19.66 -6.07
CA THR A 602 -8.93 -19.11 -5.32
C THR A 602 -10.11 -20.07 -5.32
N THR A 603 -11.13 -19.76 -4.51
CA THR A 603 -12.44 -20.44 -4.49
C THR A 603 -12.31 -21.96 -4.46
N HIS A 604 -11.73 -22.52 -3.39
CA HIS A 604 -11.54 -23.97 -3.20
C HIS A 604 -10.76 -24.74 -4.28
N GLY A 605 -10.14 -24.04 -5.24
CA GLY A 605 -9.29 -24.65 -6.26
C GLY A 605 -8.06 -25.34 -5.66
N THR A 606 -7.54 -26.33 -6.38
CA THR A 606 -6.32 -27.07 -5.99
C THR A 606 -5.20 -26.85 -6.99
N ALA A 607 -3.96 -26.75 -6.53
CA ALA A 607 -2.81 -26.68 -7.43
C ALA A 607 -1.63 -27.50 -6.92
N ARG A 608 -0.96 -28.21 -7.82
CA ARG A 608 0.33 -28.88 -7.56
C ARG A 608 1.40 -28.33 -8.47
N LEU A 609 2.53 -27.92 -7.91
CA LEU A 609 3.65 -27.32 -8.64
C LEU A 609 4.92 -28.14 -8.39
N VAL A 610 5.59 -28.60 -9.46
CA VAL A 610 6.87 -29.32 -9.41
C VAL A 610 7.89 -28.75 -10.39
N ARG A 611 9.10 -28.40 -9.92
CA ARG A 611 10.22 -27.88 -10.74
C ARG A 611 9.89 -26.63 -11.57
N ASN A 612 9.05 -25.72 -11.07
CA ASN A 612 8.64 -24.51 -11.78
C ASN A 612 9.44 -23.27 -11.35
N VAL A 613 9.50 -22.24 -12.21
CA VAL A 613 10.08 -20.93 -11.87
C VAL A 613 8.98 -19.87 -11.90
N LEU A 614 8.71 -19.24 -10.76
CA LEU A 614 7.75 -18.13 -10.62
C LEU A 614 8.51 -16.83 -10.33
N SER A 615 8.40 -15.82 -11.20
CA SER A 615 9.14 -14.58 -10.95
C SER A 615 8.53 -13.30 -11.52
N ARG A 616 9.00 -12.17 -10.96
CA ARG A 616 8.66 -10.79 -11.35
C ARG A 616 7.17 -10.45 -11.17
N GLY A 617 6.49 -11.03 -10.18
CA GLY A 617 5.13 -10.63 -9.80
C GLY A 617 5.10 -9.31 -9.02
N LYS A 618 4.20 -8.38 -9.36
CA LYS A 618 4.05 -7.08 -8.67
C LYS A 618 3.44 -7.23 -7.27
N LYS A 619 2.61 -8.25 -7.06
CA LYS A 619 2.05 -8.62 -5.76
C LYS A 619 2.74 -9.84 -5.18
N GLY A 620 3.05 -10.88 -5.97
CA GLY A 620 3.69 -12.07 -5.42
C GLY A 620 3.92 -13.17 -6.44
N GLY A 621 4.63 -14.22 -6.03
CA GLY A 621 4.82 -15.40 -6.87
C GLY A 621 3.55 -16.25 -6.88
N MET A 622 3.09 -16.65 -5.70
CA MET A 622 1.90 -17.48 -5.51
C MET A 622 0.92 -16.77 -4.58
N LEU A 623 -0.38 -16.78 -4.92
CA LEU A 623 -1.47 -16.35 -4.05
C LEU A 623 -2.47 -17.49 -3.85
N VAL A 624 -2.73 -17.83 -2.59
CA VAL A 624 -3.73 -18.82 -2.17
C VAL A 624 -4.77 -18.10 -1.33
N HIS A 625 -6.03 -18.11 -1.78
CA HIS A 625 -7.10 -17.39 -1.11
C HIS A 625 -8.45 -18.11 -1.23
N SER A 626 -9.45 -17.69 -0.44
CA SER A 626 -10.83 -18.19 -0.50
C SER A 626 -10.95 -19.72 -0.52
N GLY A 627 -10.24 -20.40 0.39
CA GLY A 627 -10.29 -21.86 0.51
C GLY A 627 -9.38 -22.64 -0.44
N GLY A 628 -8.53 -21.96 -1.22
CA GLY A 628 -7.61 -22.59 -2.16
C GLY A 628 -6.57 -23.49 -1.48
N ARG A 629 -6.16 -24.57 -2.14
CA ARG A 629 -5.17 -25.52 -1.62
C ARG A 629 -4.02 -25.74 -2.58
N VAL A 630 -2.79 -25.55 -2.13
CA VAL A 630 -1.61 -25.66 -2.99
C VAL A 630 -0.56 -26.60 -2.40
N ASP A 631 -0.02 -27.48 -3.24
CA ASP A 631 1.15 -28.31 -2.96
C ASP A 631 2.31 -27.85 -3.87
N LEU A 632 3.24 -27.06 -3.32
CA LEU A 632 4.49 -26.69 -3.96
C LEU A 632 5.52 -27.75 -3.59
N ALA A 633 5.74 -28.72 -4.46
CA ALA A 633 6.59 -29.88 -4.19
C ALA A 633 7.81 -29.89 -5.11
N ASP A 634 8.99 -29.99 -4.52
CA ASP A 634 10.29 -30.27 -5.13
C ASP A 634 10.77 -29.26 -6.19
N ALA A 635 11.84 -28.55 -5.83
CA ALA A 635 12.67 -27.72 -6.71
C ALA A 635 11.92 -26.63 -7.49
N ASN A 636 10.84 -26.07 -6.92
CA ASN A 636 10.27 -24.83 -7.46
C ASN A 636 11.12 -23.63 -6.99
N VAL A 637 11.31 -22.64 -7.88
CA VAL A 637 12.04 -21.40 -7.60
C VAL A 637 11.07 -20.22 -7.67
N VAL A 638 10.84 -19.55 -6.55
CA VAL A 638 9.98 -18.37 -6.44
C VAL A 638 10.85 -17.15 -6.17
N THR A 639 11.08 -16.30 -7.17
CA THR A 639 12.14 -15.29 -7.09
C THR A 639 11.79 -13.90 -7.64
N ARG A 640 12.43 -12.86 -7.09
CA ARG A 640 12.35 -11.46 -7.58
C ARG A 640 10.93 -10.91 -7.65
N ASN A 641 10.09 -11.26 -6.67
CA ASN A 641 8.73 -10.75 -6.53
C ASN A 641 8.71 -9.46 -5.69
N ALA A 642 7.78 -8.57 -5.99
CA ALA A 642 7.73 -7.24 -5.37
C ALA A 642 7.03 -7.23 -3.99
N LEU A 643 6.12 -8.16 -3.71
CA LEU A 643 5.71 -8.50 -2.33
C LEU A 643 6.05 -9.97 -2.01
N ALA A 644 5.17 -10.69 -1.34
CA ALA A 644 5.47 -12.02 -0.81
C ALA A 644 5.80 -13.03 -1.93
N GLY A 645 6.75 -13.92 -1.67
CA GLY A 645 7.03 -15.05 -2.55
C GLY A 645 5.79 -15.95 -2.66
N VAL A 646 5.36 -16.49 -1.53
CA VAL A 646 4.13 -17.25 -1.37
C VAL A 646 3.22 -16.56 -0.37
N ASP A 647 1.98 -16.33 -0.77
CA ASP A 647 1.00 -15.55 -0.04
C ASP A 647 -0.27 -16.37 0.20
N VAL A 648 -0.55 -16.71 1.46
CA VAL A 648 -1.68 -17.57 1.84
C VAL A 648 -2.59 -16.81 2.79
N ARG A 649 -3.83 -16.54 2.36
CA ARG A 649 -4.77 -15.74 3.15
C ARG A 649 -6.19 -16.28 3.14
N GLY A 650 -6.90 -16.19 4.24
CA GLY A 650 -8.33 -16.46 4.32
C GLY A 650 -8.63 -17.89 4.73
N VAL A 651 -9.71 -18.03 5.52
CA VAL A 651 -10.19 -19.29 6.11
C VAL A 651 -10.21 -20.42 5.09
N GLY A 652 -9.63 -21.56 5.48
CA GLY A 652 -9.59 -22.79 4.68
C GLY A 652 -8.56 -22.79 3.56
N SER A 653 -7.78 -21.72 3.40
CA SER A 653 -6.68 -21.65 2.42
C SER A 653 -5.44 -22.33 2.98
N MET A 654 -4.83 -23.24 2.22
CA MET A 654 -3.68 -24.03 2.69
C MET A 654 -2.59 -24.12 1.63
N ALA A 655 -1.33 -23.94 2.02
CA ALA A 655 -0.18 -24.26 1.17
C ALA A 655 0.80 -25.19 1.86
N VAL A 656 1.27 -26.21 1.14
CA VAL A 656 2.33 -27.10 1.59
C VAL A 656 3.53 -26.93 0.68
N LEU A 657 4.66 -26.55 1.25
CA LEU A 657 5.91 -26.26 0.55
C LEU A 657 6.94 -27.31 0.96
N ARG A 658 7.42 -28.11 -0.01
CA ARG A 658 8.48 -29.11 0.20
C ARG A 658 9.63 -28.91 -0.78
N GLY A 659 10.87 -28.76 -0.32
CA GLY A 659 12.04 -28.79 -1.22
C GLY A 659 12.16 -27.59 -2.17
N ASN A 660 11.64 -26.41 -1.84
CA ASN A 660 11.59 -25.25 -2.75
C ASN A 660 12.60 -24.16 -2.38
N HIS A 661 12.92 -23.29 -3.34
CA HIS A 661 13.76 -22.12 -3.16
C HIS A 661 12.94 -20.84 -3.37
N VAL A 662 12.67 -20.10 -2.30
CA VAL A 662 12.01 -18.79 -2.36
C VAL A 662 13.08 -17.74 -2.06
N CYS A 663 13.34 -16.81 -2.98
CA CYS A 663 14.48 -15.92 -2.79
C CYS A 663 14.38 -14.55 -3.44
N ASN A 664 15.24 -13.63 -3.00
CA ASN A 664 15.45 -12.32 -3.63
C ASN A 664 14.14 -11.51 -3.77
N GLY A 665 13.22 -11.66 -2.82
CA GLY A 665 11.94 -10.94 -2.79
C GLY A 665 12.08 -9.57 -2.12
N ARG A 666 11.30 -8.58 -2.58
CA ARG A 666 11.28 -7.24 -1.95
C ARG A 666 10.43 -7.16 -0.67
N ALA A 667 9.66 -8.22 -0.37
CA ALA A 667 9.00 -8.41 0.92
C ALA A 667 9.30 -9.82 1.45
N SER A 668 8.35 -10.44 2.14
CA SER A 668 8.59 -11.70 2.86
C SER A 668 8.66 -12.91 1.91
N GLY A 669 9.38 -13.95 2.30
CA GLY A 669 9.41 -15.21 1.53
C GLY A 669 8.02 -15.87 1.52
N VAL A 670 7.51 -16.17 2.70
CA VAL A 670 6.18 -16.72 2.92
C VAL A 670 5.39 -15.76 3.80
N PHE A 671 4.17 -15.44 3.39
CA PHE A 671 3.24 -14.60 4.13
C PHE A 671 1.94 -15.36 4.37
N VAL A 672 1.49 -15.41 5.63
CA VAL A 672 0.29 -16.13 6.07
C VAL A 672 -0.61 -15.17 6.82
N SER A 673 -1.90 -15.13 6.49
CA SER A 673 -2.86 -14.27 7.21
C SER A 673 -4.30 -14.77 7.18
N ASP A 674 -5.17 -14.19 8.01
CA ASP A 674 -6.63 -14.41 7.97
C ASP A 674 -7.02 -15.90 8.04
N ASP A 675 -6.49 -16.68 8.99
CA ASP A 675 -6.69 -18.14 9.11
C ASP A 675 -6.20 -18.97 7.90
N GLY A 676 -5.23 -18.43 7.14
CA GLY A 676 -4.46 -19.21 6.18
C GLY A 676 -3.51 -20.18 6.89
N HIS A 677 -3.26 -21.34 6.28
CA HIS A 677 -2.37 -22.36 6.83
C HIS A 677 -1.20 -22.65 5.90
N VAL A 678 0.02 -22.68 6.43
CA VAL A 678 1.21 -23.07 5.65
C VAL A 678 2.03 -24.13 6.37
N GLN A 679 2.43 -25.17 5.63
CA GLN A 679 3.40 -26.19 6.06
C GLN A 679 4.67 -26.08 5.24
N LEU A 680 5.83 -26.08 5.90
CA LEU A 680 7.15 -25.96 5.28
C LEU A 680 8.02 -27.17 5.65
N ASP A 681 8.56 -27.86 4.65
CA ASP A 681 9.54 -28.97 4.80
C ASP A 681 10.72 -28.76 3.82
N ARG A 682 11.96 -28.67 4.32
CA ARG A 682 13.19 -28.57 3.49
C ARG A 682 13.16 -27.46 2.42
N ASN A 683 12.74 -26.24 2.76
CA ASN A 683 12.75 -25.09 1.85
C ASN A 683 13.89 -24.12 2.18
N VAL A 684 14.40 -23.42 1.15
CA VAL A 684 15.40 -22.37 1.27
C VAL A 684 14.72 -21.02 1.04
N LEU A 685 14.70 -20.15 2.05
CA LEU A 685 14.06 -18.83 2.06
C LEU A 685 15.13 -17.73 2.28
N VAL A 686 15.70 -17.17 1.21
CA VAL A 686 16.91 -16.33 1.32
C VAL A 686 16.86 -15.00 0.53
N GLY A 687 17.52 -13.96 1.05
CA GLY A 687 17.63 -12.68 0.35
C GLY A 687 16.31 -11.88 0.28
N HIS A 688 15.45 -12.06 1.28
CA HIS A 688 14.20 -11.30 1.42
C HIS A 688 14.45 -9.98 2.15
N LYS A 689 13.91 -8.86 1.65
CA LYS A 689 14.11 -7.54 2.26
C LYS A 689 13.33 -7.32 3.57
N ARG A 690 12.34 -8.15 3.87
CA ARG A 690 11.46 -7.98 5.06
C ARG A 690 11.63 -9.11 6.06
N ALA A 691 11.22 -10.33 5.71
CA ALA A 691 11.28 -11.52 6.57
C ALA A 691 11.34 -12.81 5.75
N GLY A 692 11.84 -13.91 6.33
CA GLY A 692 11.72 -15.24 5.70
C GLY A 692 10.27 -15.73 5.68
N ILE A 693 9.64 -15.76 6.85
CA ILE A 693 8.24 -16.16 7.07
C ILE A 693 7.57 -15.09 7.92
N GLU A 694 6.33 -14.73 7.60
CA GLU A 694 5.53 -13.77 8.37
C GLU A 694 4.08 -14.27 8.47
N ALA A 695 3.56 -14.31 9.69
CA ALA A 695 2.18 -14.70 10.00
C ALA A 695 1.42 -13.53 10.65
N TYR A 696 0.14 -13.33 10.31
CA TYR A 696 -0.67 -12.21 10.79
C TYR A 696 -2.15 -12.59 11.03
N GLY A 697 -2.82 -12.00 12.03
CA GLY A 697 -4.29 -11.97 12.13
C GLY A 697 -4.99 -13.33 12.11
N GLY A 698 -4.65 -14.24 13.04
CA GLY A 698 -5.25 -15.59 13.12
C GLY A 698 -4.72 -16.58 12.08
N GLY A 699 -3.88 -16.14 11.13
CA GLY A 699 -3.14 -17.05 10.25
C GLY A 699 -2.26 -18.01 11.06
N ASP A 700 -2.35 -19.29 10.73
CA ASP A 700 -1.73 -20.38 11.47
C ASP A 700 -0.62 -21.01 10.61
N ALA A 701 0.61 -20.56 10.84
CA ALA A 701 1.78 -21.01 10.10
C ALA A 701 2.49 -22.12 10.89
N VAL A 702 2.11 -23.38 10.65
CA VAL A 702 2.73 -24.54 11.31
C VAL A 702 4.01 -24.94 10.57
N VAL A 703 5.17 -24.55 11.11
CA VAL A 703 6.50 -24.89 10.57
C VAL A 703 6.96 -26.24 11.14
N TYR A 704 6.86 -27.31 10.37
CA TYR A 704 7.42 -28.61 10.77
C TYR A 704 8.92 -28.68 10.44
N ILE A 705 9.79 -28.60 11.46
CA ILE A 705 11.20 -28.98 11.34
C ILE A 705 11.31 -30.43 11.81
N ARG A 706 11.33 -31.41 10.89
CA ARG A 706 11.64 -32.80 11.30
C ARG A 706 13.12 -32.90 11.69
N GLN A 707 13.40 -33.18 12.95
CA GLN A 707 14.71 -33.70 13.36
C GLN A 707 14.92 -35.08 12.73
N GLY A 708 16.08 -35.33 12.12
CA GLY A 708 16.48 -36.69 11.73
C GLY A 708 17.49 -36.87 10.60
N HIS A 709 17.76 -35.85 9.77
CA HIS A 709 18.81 -35.95 8.75
C HIS A 709 19.72 -34.74 8.79
N ALA A 710 21.02 -34.97 8.98
CA ALA A 710 22.06 -33.95 9.12
C ALA A 710 22.18 -32.99 7.91
N GLU A 711 21.45 -33.26 6.82
CA GLU A 711 21.48 -32.50 5.56
C GLU A 711 20.14 -31.80 5.20
N ALA A 712 19.12 -31.82 6.07
CA ALA A 712 17.76 -31.39 5.74
C ALA A 712 17.21 -30.28 6.65
N LYS A 713 17.83 -29.08 6.66
CA LYS A 713 17.34 -27.91 7.41
C LYS A 713 16.67 -26.88 6.48
N ASN A 714 15.64 -26.17 6.96
CA ASN A 714 15.17 -24.96 6.28
C ASN A 714 16.26 -23.88 6.45
N GLU A 715 16.77 -23.34 5.34
CA GLU A 715 17.73 -22.23 5.39
C GLU A 715 16.99 -20.90 5.29
N ILE A 716 17.01 -20.11 6.36
CA ILE A 716 16.37 -18.79 6.43
C ILE A 716 17.45 -17.76 6.77
N SER A 717 17.69 -16.78 5.89
CA SER A 717 18.69 -15.72 6.12
C SER A 717 18.07 -14.32 6.07
N GLY A 718 18.47 -13.46 7.02
CA GLY A 718 17.95 -12.09 7.21
C GLY A 718 16.67 -12.02 8.06
N ASN A 719 16.67 -11.21 9.13
CA ASN A 719 15.60 -10.95 10.11
C ASN A 719 14.80 -12.16 10.68
N GLY A 720 15.19 -13.41 10.40
CA GLY A 720 14.64 -14.62 11.02
C GLY A 720 13.15 -14.87 10.75
N ILE A 721 12.46 -15.42 11.77
CA ILE A 721 11.00 -15.66 11.81
C ILE A 721 10.40 -14.66 12.82
N PRO A 722 10.03 -13.43 12.42
CA PRO A 722 9.30 -12.54 13.31
C PRO A 722 7.84 -13.03 13.46
N VAL A 723 7.53 -13.65 14.60
CA VAL A 723 6.15 -13.97 15.00
C VAL A 723 5.57 -12.75 15.71
N LEU A 724 4.54 -12.11 15.14
CA LEU A 724 3.92 -10.91 15.67
C LEU A 724 2.41 -11.12 15.91
N GLY A 725 2.02 -11.12 17.19
CA GLY A 725 0.62 -11.20 17.63
C GLY A 725 0.13 -12.63 17.88
N ALA A 726 -1.07 -12.76 18.45
CA ALA A 726 -1.69 -14.01 18.89
C ALA A 726 -1.95 -15.01 17.73
N THR A 727 -0.88 -15.64 17.25
CA THR A 727 -0.90 -16.89 16.49
C THR A 727 -1.34 -18.01 17.42
N ARG A 728 -2.26 -18.87 16.97
CA ARG A 728 -2.74 -20.00 17.79
C ARG A 728 -1.64 -21.01 18.08
N ASP A 729 -0.69 -21.19 17.17
CA ASP A 729 0.56 -21.89 17.40
C ASP A 729 1.56 -21.51 16.29
N VAL A 730 2.74 -21.02 16.65
CA VAL A 730 3.95 -21.32 15.87
C VAL A 730 4.64 -22.42 16.64
N MET A 731 4.18 -23.66 16.49
CA MET A 731 4.84 -24.80 17.11
C MET A 731 6.20 -25.00 16.43
N GLN A 732 7.24 -24.41 17.03
CA GLN A 732 8.62 -24.77 16.78
C GLN A 732 8.91 -26.04 17.60
N VAL A 733 8.53 -27.21 17.09
CA VAL A 733 8.84 -28.48 17.78
C VAL A 733 10.33 -28.77 17.63
N GLY A 734 11.08 -28.67 18.73
CA GLY A 734 12.40 -29.31 18.88
C GLY A 734 13.66 -28.44 18.80
N MET A 735 13.76 -27.33 19.54
CA MET A 735 15.06 -26.76 19.92
C MET A 735 15.27 -26.79 21.44
N LEU A 736 16.32 -27.50 21.86
CA LEU A 736 17.02 -27.27 23.11
C LEU A 736 17.65 -25.88 23.04
N MET A 737 17.41 -25.06 24.07
CA MET A 737 18.22 -23.88 24.36
C MET A 737 19.60 -24.38 24.80
N GLU A 738 20.59 -24.32 23.91
CA GLU A 738 21.99 -24.25 24.35
C GLU A 738 22.37 -22.78 24.39
N GLY A 739 22.62 -22.30 25.61
CA GLY A 739 23.14 -20.97 25.86
C GLY A 739 24.65 -20.88 25.60
N MET A 740 25.10 -19.64 25.46
CA MET A 740 26.40 -19.04 25.80
C MET A 740 26.41 -17.70 25.05
N ASP A 741 26.09 -16.61 25.75
CA ASP A 741 27.03 -15.72 26.46
C ASP A 741 27.59 -14.65 25.50
N ASP A 742 27.44 -13.40 25.96
CA ASP A 742 27.66 -12.07 25.36
C ASP A 742 26.58 -11.49 24.43
#